data_AF-A0AAD9LRA9-F1
#
_entry.id   AF-A0AAD9LRA9-F1
#
_cell.length_a   1.000
_cell.length_b   1.000
_cell.length_c   1.000
_cell.angle_alpha   90.00
_cell.angle_beta   90.00
_cell.angle_gamma   90.00
#
_symmetry.space_group_name_H-M   'P 1'
#
loop_
_entity.id
_entity.type
_entity.pdbx_description
1 polymer ?
#
loop_
_entity_poly.entity_id
_entity_poly.type
_entity_poly.pdbx_seq_one_letter_code
_entity_poly.pdbx_strand_id
1 'polypeptide(L)'
;MASSSSDDRTGTGLHRVNTSPQRDLLPKLEDSRPPDVISDGNAGNDLSQMKTFTPAAKQVSAQRPTPRQLATALYHWTTCLFISVLILSQFLGLFWNSVTSHGGALYGNQPVAGGMSEITGNNDKPVTDRVLACVLEGRYYKPVLLNDVLGTSGAAVVPETTAHFVDGYRVIRRQTTTLSDDAYASYMDTCALISTTLDMILDTCDNDLGYSVTRDALRIVVNGEKASGSSSDTVYKIQDALPVLVMPFWDNAQFARYAVPGTDGSACMFRLTGKYIDSSLADGFPAMLAVNRTVREEITKEWLQAPNGQWRHGWLHVGNGDESETAYFSDVISSDPDSTYGLTRREFNTLTKQELNCVNDRRECLTASVTQTWGEKFTTEEQEQTMTSITIASPQHFGFFLYTSTYERIVRVIYDWETLIANVSLGMLLGRWIVAMAALHRGYLQGRSEWFIGGLGCVAGSRSFNMLPIVLLPHLKVTIASFWTAGCYFEGEQIALSESWFTIYPGLVEFCLVYYSLLNIFAKIFRRRITDMFFTPTVALLCLLHRIRTPLARSGALSGVDGRVTTQVFSTEMQDLRLVDFFISNVGPRMDANLALLMSLKLVLVALNVLPLVFAPYIPPVKQPDTGLKGVERALAIRASNVGGLGCSPVYIYAEDAVDQKGERTKVALNSYELVRLGYVVFGGQFLLTFDAWDVIMNTAPLRRVHHLWNYRVVLFPLREKDGYVSVGDKPTVCRLDDARFDPIAFWDIAAQPVKC
;
A
#
# COMPACT_ATOMS: atom_id res chain seq x y z
N MET A 1 4.34 -50.19 -11.20
CA MET A 1 4.21 -50.37 -12.67
C MET A 1 3.89 -48.99 -13.24
N ALA A 2 4.86 -48.09 -13.40
CA ALA A 2 5.83 -48.02 -14.51
C ALA A 2 5.13 -48.15 -15.87
N SER A 3 4.91 -46.99 -16.52
CA SER A 3 5.51 -46.61 -17.81
C SER A 3 4.68 -47.09 -19.00
N SER A 4 4.47 -46.39 -20.11
CA SER A 4 5.00 -45.14 -20.68
C SER A 4 4.32 -45.01 -22.06
N SER A 5 4.26 -43.78 -22.59
CA SER A 5 4.55 -43.35 -23.99
C SER A 5 4.02 -44.20 -25.17
N SER A 6 3.72 -43.71 -26.36
CA SER A 6 3.88 -42.44 -27.08
C SER A 6 3.47 -42.75 -28.53
N ASP A 7 3.14 -41.70 -29.28
CA ASP A 7 3.50 -41.54 -30.71
C ASP A 7 2.77 -42.41 -31.77
N ASP A 8 2.51 -41.96 -32.99
CA ASP A 8 2.54 -40.67 -33.71
C ASP A 8 2.09 -41.01 -35.17
N ARG A 9 1.65 -40.01 -35.95
CA ARG A 9 1.68 -39.96 -37.45
C ARG A 9 0.75 -40.92 -38.24
N THR A 10 0.18 -40.63 -39.42
CA THR A 10 0.44 -39.70 -40.54
C THR A 10 -0.76 -39.74 -41.52
N GLY A 11 -1.12 -38.63 -42.19
CA GLY A 11 -1.02 -38.50 -43.67
C GLY A 11 -2.39 -38.52 -44.40
N THR A 12 -2.91 -37.39 -44.89
CA THR A 12 -2.79 -36.81 -46.27
C THR A 12 -3.56 -37.51 -47.41
N GLY A 13 -4.34 -36.72 -48.18
CA GLY A 13 -4.79 -37.03 -49.57
C GLY A 13 -6.32 -36.92 -49.76
N LEU A 14 -6.97 -35.84 -50.21
CA LEU A 14 -7.00 -35.13 -51.52
C LEU A 14 -7.49 -35.96 -52.74
N HIS A 15 -8.72 -35.64 -53.23
CA HIS A 15 -9.21 -35.61 -54.63
C HIS A 15 -10.68 -35.06 -54.57
N ARG A 16 -11.13 -33.92 -55.15
CA ARG A 16 -11.08 -33.31 -56.50
C ARG A 16 -11.90 -34.19 -57.50
N VAL A 17 -12.95 -33.75 -58.23
CA VAL A 17 -13.00 -32.75 -59.33
C VAL A 17 -14.44 -32.66 -59.97
N ASN A 18 -14.89 -31.43 -60.31
CA ASN A 18 -15.76 -30.94 -61.44
C ASN A 18 -17.28 -31.24 -61.52
N THR A 19 -18.15 -30.40 -62.14
CA THR A 19 -17.97 -29.35 -63.19
C THR A 19 -19.13 -28.33 -63.24
N SER A 20 -18.85 -27.21 -63.93
CA SER A 20 -19.58 -25.96 -64.19
C SER A 20 -20.69 -26.06 -65.30
N PRO A 21 -21.36 -24.96 -65.75
CA PRO A 21 -20.72 -23.93 -66.60
C PRO A 21 -21.09 -22.45 -66.37
N GLN A 22 -20.14 -21.67 -66.88
CA GLN A 22 -19.91 -20.24 -67.07
C GLN A 22 -20.94 -19.46 -67.93
N ARG A 23 -21.09 -18.16 -67.65
CA ARG A 23 -21.29 -17.13 -68.68
C ARG A 23 -20.65 -15.80 -68.25
N ASP A 24 -19.84 -15.27 -69.15
CA ASP A 24 -18.91 -14.15 -69.03
C ASP A 24 -19.60 -12.78 -68.95
N LEU A 25 -18.89 -11.78 -68.40
CA LEU A 25 -18.60 -10.48 -69.04
C LEU A 25 -17.73 -9.61 -68.10
N LEU A 26 -16.45 -9.45 -68.46
CA LEU A 26 -15.53 -8.43 -67.98
C LEU A 26 -15.93 -7.03 -68.50
N PRO A 27 -15.41 -5.95 -67.89
CA PRO A 27 -14.77 -4.94 -68.71
C PRO A 27 -13.32 -4.67 -68.32
N LYS A 28 -12.59 -4.28 -69.36
CA LYS A 28 -11.15 -4.06 -69.49
C LYS A 28 -10.64 -2.87 -68.69
N LEU A 29 -9.38 -2.99 -68.27
CA LEU A 29 -8.46 -1.87 -68.06
C LEU A 29 -8.28 -1.12 -69.38
N GLU A 30 -8.48 0.20 -69.38
CA GLU A 30 -8.09 1.07 -70.47
C GLU A 30 -7.47 2.34 -69.88
N ASP A 31 -6.21 2.59 -70.29
CA ASP A 31 -5.48 3.83 -70.10
C ASP A 31 -6.24 4.98 -70.77
N SER A 32 -6.48 6.07 -70.03
CA SER A 32 -6.90 7.32 -70.66
C SER A 32 -6.27 8.53 -69.97
N ARG A 33 -5.40 9.18 -70.75
CA ARG A 33 -4.80 10.51 -70.64
C ARG A 33 -5.72 11.59 -70.03
N PRO A 34 -5.13 12.69 -69.51
CA PRO A 34 -5.90 13.82 -69.01
C PRO A 34 -6.66 14.50 -70.17
N PRO A 35 -7.88 15.01 -69.94
CA PRO A 35 -8.59 15.74 -70.96
C PRO A 35 -7.94 17.10 -71.19
N ASP A 36 -7.69 17.38 -72.47
CA ASP A 36 -7.34 18.69 -72.98
C ASP A 36 -8.46 19.71 -72.76
N VAL A 37 -7.98 20.95 -72.64
CA VAL A 37 -8.70 22.21 -72.51
C VAL A 37 -9.73 22.39 -73.64
N ILE A 38 -11.00 22.58 -73.26
CA ILE A 38 -11.95 23.37 -74.04
C ILE A 38 -12.43 24.50 -73.14
N SER A 39 -12.06 25.70 -73.57
CA SER A 39 -12.45 27.00 -73.04
C SER A 39 -13.95 27.23 -73.27
N ASP A 40 -14.69 27.47 -72.19
CA ASP A 40 -15.87 28.34 -72.23
C ASP A 40 -15.90 29.14 -70.92
N GLY A 41 -15.97 30.46 -71.09
CA GLY A 41 -15.70 31.46 -70.07
C GLY A 41 -16.81 31.64 -69.03
N ASN A 42 -16.44 32.39 -67.99
CA ASN A 42 -17.24 32.87 -66.86
C ASN A 42 -17.42 31.92 -65.66
N ALA A 43 -16.35 31.77 -64.88
CA ALA A 43 -16.45 31.80 -63.41
C ALA A 43 -15.11 32.26 -62.84
N GLY A 44 -15.12 33.37 -62.10
CA GLY A 44 -13.93 34.01 -61.57
C GLY A 44 -13.12 33.14 -60.60
N ASN A 45 -11.81 33.36 -60.65
CA ASN A 45 -10.82 32.97 -59.66
C ASN A 45 -11.33 33.09 -58.22
N ASP A 46 -11.38 31.98 -57.48
CA ASP A 46 -11.40 31.98 -56.01
C ASP A 46 -10.62 30.78 -55.45
N LEU A 47 -9.43 30.55 -55.99
CA LEU A 47 -8.45 29.60 -55.45
C LEU A 47 -7.13 30.31 -55.14
N SER A 48 -7.18 31.37 -54.33
CA SER A 48 -5.99 31.98 -53.75
C SER A 48 -6.37 32.90 -52.59
N GLN A 49 -6.36 32.34 -51.37
CA GLN A 49 -5.96 32.98 -50.10
C GLN A 49 -6.54 32.16 -48.93
N MET A 50 -5.83 31.11 -48.52
CA MET A 50 -5.97 30.60 -47.16
C MET A 50 -5.19 31.57 -46.26
N LYS A 51 -5.85 32.70 -45.96
CA LYS A 51 -5.32 33.75 -45.09
C LYS A 51 -5.08 33.15 -43.71
N THR A 52 -3.87 33.35 -43.18
CA THR A 52 -3.56 33.19 -41.76
C THR A 52 -4.61 33.98 -40.98
N PHE A 53 -5.38 33.28 -40.13
CA PHE A 53 -6.44 33.90 -39.32
C PHE A 53 -5.82 34.87 -38.31
N THR A 54 -5.88 36.16 -38.59
CA THR A 54 -5.79 37.22 -37.57
C THR A 54 -7.19 37.35 -36.94
N PRO A 55 -7.38 37.11 -35.64
CA PRO A 55 -8.72 37.00 -35.06
C PRO A 55 -9.34 38.39 -34.86
N ALA A 56 -10.51 38.61 -35.46
CA ALA A 56 -11.43 39.68 -35.08
C ALA A 56 -12.60 39.11 -34.25
N ALA A 57 -12.34 38.04 -33.49
CA ALA A 57 -13.26 37.56 -32.47
C ALA A 57 -13.48 38.70 -31.49
N LYS A 58 -14.73 38.91 -31.05
CA LYS A 58 -15.04 39.84 -29.95
C LYS A 58 -14.14 39.43 -28.79
N GLN A 59 -13.07 40.19 -28.53
CA GLN A 59 -12.17 39.92 -27.43
C GLN A 59 -13.04 39.91 -26.18
N VAL A 60 -13.22 38.72 -25.59
CA VAL A 60 -13.80 38.64 -24.26
C VAL A 60 -12.86 39.47 -23.42
N SER A 61 -13.36 40.58 -22.87
CA SER A 61 -12.62 41.42 -21.93
C SER A 61 -11.95 40.48 -20.93
N ALA A 62 -10.62 40.37 -21.00
CA ALA A 62 -9.86 39.46 -20.15
C ALA A 62 -9.94 40.02 -18.73
N GLN A 63 -11.02 39.70 -18.03
CA GLN A 63 -11.16 40.00 -16.62
C GLN A 63 -9.99 39.33 -15.92
N ARG A 64 -9.23 40.13 -15.16
CA ARG A 64 -8.12 39.61 -14.37
C ARG A 64 -8.65 38.50 -13.46
N PRO A 65 -7.97 37.34 -13.39
CA PRO A 65 -8.40 36.26 -12.53
C PRO A 65 -8.43 36.75 -11.10
N THR A 66 -9.50 36.40 -10.39
CA THR A 66 -9.64 36.72 -8.97
C THR A 66 -8.58 35.95 -8.15
N PRO A 67 -8.19 36.45 -6.96
CA PRO A 67 -7.28 35.73 -6.07
C PRO A 67 -7.74 34.30 -5.76
N ARG A 68 -9.05 34.08 -5.65
CA ARG A 68 -9.65 32.75 -5.43
C ARG A 68 -9.45 31.82 -6.62
N GLN A 69 -9.62 32.31 -7.84
CA GLN A 69 -9.37 31.53 -9.06
C GLN A 69 -7.89 31.16 -9.21
N LEU A 70 -6.98 32.07 -8.85
CA LEU A 70 -5.54 31.80 -8.83
C LEU A 70 -5.18 30.73 -7.78
N ALA A 71 -5.69 30.86 -6.55
CA ALA A 71 -5.46 29.88 -5.50
C ALA A 71 -5.97 28.48 -5.88
N THR A 72 -7.15 28.40 -6.51
CA THR A 72 -7.72 27.11 -6.94
C THR A 72 -6.96 26.53 -8.13
N ALA A 73 -6.51 27.37 -9.07
CA ALA A 73 -5.64 26.91 -10.16
C ALA A 73 -4.31 26.35 -9.62
N LEU A 74 -3.69 27.05 -8.67
CA LEU A 74 -2.48 26.58 -8.00
C LEU A 74 -2.73 25.22 -7.31
N TYR A 75 -3.85 25.08 -6.61
CA TYR A 75 -4.26 23.82 -5.96
C TYR A 75 -4.31 22.63 -6.94
N HIS A 76 -4.90 22.79 -8.14
CA HIS A 76 -4.96 21.67 -9.09
C HIS A 76 -3.60 21.39 -9.75
N TRP A 77 -2.80 22.42 -10.03
CA TRP A 77 -1.43 22.24 -10.52
C TRP A 77 -0.55 21.51 -9.51
N THR A 78 -0.59 21.92 -8.24
CA THR A 78 0.17 21.24 -7.18
C THR A 78 -0.32 19.82 -6.96
N THR A 79 -1.62 19.56 -7.03
CA THR A 79 -2.19 18.21 -6.98
C THR A 79 -1.66 17.34 -8.12
N CYS A 80 -1.74 17.82 -9.36
CA CYS A 80 -1.31 17.08 -10.53
C CYS A 80 0.20 16.81 -10.49
N LEU A 81 1.00 17.80 -10.08
CA LEU A 81 2.44 17.65 -9.91
C LEU A 81 2.79 16.67 -8.79
N PHE A 82 2.12 16.76 -7.64
CA PHE A 82 2.31 15.83 -6.52
C PHE A 82 2.05 14.38 -6.94
N ILE A 83 0.93 14.13 -7.63
CA ILE A 83 0.62 12.79 -8.15
C ILE A 83 1.65 12.34 -9.18
N SER A 84 2.07 13.25 -10.08
CA SER A 84 3.09 12.92 -11.09
C SER A 84 4.41 12.49 -10.45
N VAL A 85 4.83 13.15 -9.35
CA VAL A 85 6.02 12.76 -8.59
C VAL A 85 5.84 11.36 -7.97
N LEU A 86 4.68 11.06 -7.39
CA LEU A 86 4.40 9.74 -6.81
C LEU A 86 4.44 8.63 -7.86
N ILE A 87 3.75 8.79 -8.99
CA ILE A 87 3.75 7.79 -10.08
C ILE A 87 5.14 7.66 -10.70
N LEU A 88 5.86 8.77 -10.91
CA LEU A 88 7.23 8.73 -11.41
C LEU A 88 8.17 7.99 -10.44
N SER A 89 7.98 8.15 -9.12
CA SER A 89 8.76 7.41 -8.13
C SER A 89 8.53 5.91 -8.22
N GLN A 90 7.30 5.47 -8.54
CA GLN A 90 7.00 4.06 -8.77
C GLN A 90 7.64 3.54 -10.07
N PHE A 91 7.64 4.34 -11.15
CA PHE A 91 8.35 4.01 -12.40
C PHE A 91 9.86 3.81 -12.21
N LEU A 92 10.49 4.60 -11.33
CA LEU A 92 11.90 4.39 -10.98
C LEU A 92 12.15 3.00 -10.38
N GLY A 93 11.12 2.37 -9.79
CA GLY A 93 11.15 0.98 -9.31
C GLY A 93 11.50 -0.06 -10.38
N LEU A 94 11.35 0.27 -11.67
CA LEU A 94 11.80 -0.59 -12.78
C LEU A 94 13.33 -0.74 -12.84
N PHE A 95 14.06 0.28 -12.37
CA PHE A 95 15.52 0.29 -12.32
C PHE A 95 16.07 0.19 -10.89
N TRP A 96 15.28 0.63 -9.92
CA TRP A 96 15.68 0.78 -8.52
C TRP A 96 14.68 0.10 -7.60
N ASN A 97 14.83 -1.21 -7.43
CA ASN A 97 13.86 -2.05 -6.73
C ASN A 97 14.07 -2.14 -5.20
N SER A 98 15.09 -1.46 -4.66
CA SER A 98 15.41 -1.49 -3.23
C SER A 98 15.77 -0.13 -2.65
N VAL A 99 15.34 0.13 -1.42
CA VAL A 99 15.70 1.33 -0.65
C VAL A 99 16.26 0.93 0.70
N THR A 100 17.45 1.42 1.01
CA THR A 100 18.08 1.28 2.33
C THR A 100 17.82 2.53 3.16
N SER A 101 17.42 2.34 4.41
CA SER A 101 17.15 3.42 5.36
C SER A 101 17.70 3.08 6.74
N HIS A 102 18.09 4.11 7.49
CA HIS A 102 18.51 3.96 8.88
C HIS A 102 17.42 4.54 9.78
N GLY A 103 17.08 3.83 10.83
CA GLY A 103 15.97 4.19 11.72
C GLY A 103 16.25 3.91 13.18
N GLY A 104 15.36 4.43 14.02
CA GLY A 104 15.35 4.15 15.45
C GLY A 104 13.93 3.80 15.91
N ALA A 105 13.83 2.78 16.74
CA ALA A 105 12.62 2.41 17.45
C ALA A 105 12.75 2.81 18.92
N LEU A 106 11.66 3.33 19.51
CA LEU A 106 11.55 3.63 20.93
C LEU A 106 10.11 3.34 21.34
N TYR A 107 9.92 2.32 22.18
CA TYR A 107 8.64 1.94 22.75
C TYR A 107 8.75 1.94 24.27
N GLY A 108 7.66 2.30 24.94
CA GLY A 108 7.63 2.44 26.40
C GLY A 108 8.42 3.63 26.93
N ASN A 109 8.78 3.57 28.21
CA ASN A 109 9.38 4.65 28.97
C ASN A 109 10.63 4.16 29.71
N GLN A 110 11.57 5.07 29.97
CA GLN A 110 12.76 4.73 30.75
C GLN A 110 12.39 4.24 32.16
N PRO A 111 13.07 3.20 32.69
CA PRO A 111 12.82 2.72 34.04
C PRO A 111 13.38 3.71 35.07
N VAL A 112 12.51 4.57 35.58
CA VAL A 112 12.83 5.53 36.65
C VAL A 112 12.08 5.16 37.93
N ALA A 113 12.64 5.49 39.10
CA ALA A 113 11.99 5.25 40.39
C ALA A 113 10.58 5.90 40.42
N GLY A 114 9.57 5.12 40.82
CA GLY A 114 8.16 5.55 40.78
C GLY A 114 7.53 5.60 39.39
N GLY A 115 8.26 5.19 38.34
CA GLY A 115 7.83 5.21 36.94
C GLY A 115 7.12 3.94 36.46
N MET A 116 6.68 3.07 37.36
CA MET A 116 5.85 1.92 36.97
C MET A 116 4.53 2.40 36.37
N SER A 117 4.12 1.78 35.28
CA SER A 117 2.89 2.11 34.58
C SER A 117 2.23 0.88 34.00
N GLU A 118 0.97 1.03 33.60
CA GLU A 118 0.30 0.01 32.79
C GLU A 118 0.99 -0.09 31.43
N ILE A 119 1.43 -1.29 31.09
CA ILE A 119 2.07 -1.61 29.81
C ILE A 119 0.94 -1.87 28.81
N THR A 120 0.79 -0.94 27.87
CA THR A 120 -0.20 -1.02 26.80
C THR A 120 0.18 -2.09 25.76
N GLY A 121 -0.78 -2.50 24.94
CA GLY A 121 -0.57 -3.49 23.88
C GLY A 121 -0.53 -4.93 24.37
N ASN A 122 -0.31 -5.87 23.45
CA ASN A 122 -0.08 -7.28 23.76
C ASN A 122 1.26 -7.82 23.25
N ASN A 123 2.05 -6.97 22.61
CA ASN A 123 3.39 -7.29 22.15
C ASN A 123 4.30 -7.39 23.37
N ASP A 124 5.27 -8.28 23.30
CA ASP A 124 6.25 -8.57 24.35
C ASP A 124 5.67 -9.08 25.69
N LYS A 125 4.40 -9.48 25.72
CA LYS A 125 3.79 -10.13 26.90
C LYS A 125 4.23 -11.59 27.02
N PRO A 126 4.69 -12.06 28.20
CA PRO A 126 4.95 -13.47 28.45
C PRO A 126 3.64 -14.22 28.75
N VAL A 127 2.84 -14.48 27.72
CA VAL A 127 1.53 -15.18 27.81
C VAL A 127 1.60 -16.60 27.23
N THR A 128 1.08 -17.61 27.96
CA THR A 128 1.22 -19.05 27.66
C THR A 128 0.66 -19.49 26.34
N ASP A 129 -0.33 -18.78 25.80
CA ASP A 129 -1.11 -19.23 24.67
C ASP A 129 -0.32 -19.18 23.37
N ARG A 130 0.66 -18.28 23.29
CA ARG A 130 1.69 -18.26 22.24
C ARG A 130 2.99 -18.97 22.63
N VAL A 131 3.16 -19.37 23.90
CA VAL A 131 4.38 -20.07 24.34
C VAL A 131 4.43 -21.46 23.72
N LEU A 132 5.61 -21.86 23.27
CA LEU A 132 5.86 -23.15 22.67
C LEU A 132 6.79 -23.99 23.54
N ALA A 133 6.63 -25.30 23.46
CA ALA A 133 7.56 -26.29 23.96
C ALA A 133 8.07 -27.12 22.78
N CYS A 134 9.36 -27.47 22.80
CA CYS A 134 9.92 -28.43 21.85
C CYS A 134 9.71 -29.85 22.41
N VAL A 135 8.68 -30.55 21.93
CA VAL A 135 8.27 -31.88 22.40
C VAL A 135 8.74 -32.95 21.42
N LEU A 136 9.28 -34.06 21.93
CA LEU A 136 9.75 -35.17 21.12
C LEU A 136 8.55 -35.93 20.53
N GLU A 137 8.46 -35.94 19.21
CA GLU A 137 7.52 -36.75 18.47
C GLU A 137 8.28 -37.70 17.52
N GLY A 138 8.33 -38.98 17.90
CA GLY A 138 9.10 -39.98 17.17
C GLY A 138 10.60 -39.80 17.36
N ARG A 139 11.28 -39.17 16.40
CA ARG A 139 12.74 -38.95 16.41
C ARG A 139 13.15 -37.47 16.38
N TYR A 140 12.18 -36.57 16.33
CA TYR A 140 12.43 -35.14 16.15
C TYR A 140 11.66 -34.36 17.22
N TYR A 141 12.26 -33.28 17.70
CA TYR A 141 11.59 -32.32 18.56
C TYR A 141 10.79 -31.35 17.70
N LYS A 142 9.50 -31.24 17.97
CA LYS A 142 8.58 -30.36 17.25
C LYS A 142 8.06 -29.24 18.15
N PRO A 143 7.80 -28.04 17.60
CA PRO A 143 7.16 -26.97 18.35
C PRO A 143 5.69 -27.32 18.57
N VAL A 144 5.25 -27.30 19.83
CA VAL A 144 3.85 -27.48 20.21
C VAL A 144 3.45 -26.34 21.13
N LEU A 145 2.25 -25.80 20.94
CA LEU A 145 1.70 -24.78 21.83
C LEU A 145 1.61 -25.33 23.25
N LEU A 146 2.12 -24.59 24.21
CA LEU A 146 2.22 -25.02 25.60
C LEU A 146 0.85 -25.38 26.18
N ASN A 147 -0.19 -24.61 25.84
CA ASN A 147 -1.56 -24.90 26.27
C ASN A 147 -2.08 -26.25 25.76
N ASP A 148 -1.71 -26.66 24.54
CA ASP A 148 -2.12 -27.94 23.97
C ASP A 148 -1.44 -29.10 24.69
N VAL A 149 -0.21 -28.91 25.15
CA VAL A 149 0.53 -29.94 25.92
C VAL A 149 0.01 -30.06 27.35
N LEU A 150 -0.22 -28.92 28.03
CA LEU A 150 -0.66 -28.88 29.44
C LEU A 150 -2.02 -29.56 29.68
N GLY A 151 -2.85 -29.73 28.63
CA GLY A 151 -4.14 -30.42 28.69
C GLY A 151 -4.10 -31.92 28.36
N THR A 152 -2.93 -32.48 28.08
CA THR A 152 -2.79 -33.88 27.58
C THR A 152 -2.05 -34.77 28.57
N SER A 153 -2.00 -36.08 28.29
CA SER A 153 -1.24 -37.06 29.08
C SER A 153 0.28 -36.82 29.09
N GLY A 154 0.79 -35.93 28.23
CA GLY A 154 2.22 -35.56 28.18
C GLY A 154 2.65 -34.64 29.33
N ALA A 155 1.72 -33.99 30.03
CA ALA A 155 2.01 -33.17 31.20
C ALA A 155 1.63 -33.92 32.49
N ALA A 156 2.62 -34.21 33.33
CA ALA A 156 2.43 -34.84 34.63
C ALA A 156 2.57 -33.81 35.75
N VAL A 157 1.60 -33.76 36.66
CA VAL A 157 1.70 -32.95 37.88
C VAL A 157 2.81 -33.52 38.76
N VAL A 158 3.75 -32.69 39.19
CA VAL A 158 4.79 -33.10 40.14
C VAL A 158 4.19 -33.12 41.55
N PRO A 159 4.24 -34.26 42.26
CA PRO A 159 3.67 -34.35 43.61
C PRO A 159 4.40 -33.44 44.61
N GLU A 160 3.64 -32.82 45.51
CA GLU A 160 4.14 -31.93 46.57
C GLU A 160 5.11 -32.63 47.55
N THR A 161 5.09 -33.97 47.62
CA THR A 161 6.01 -34.78 48.43
C THR A 161 7.44 -34.83 47.89
N THR A 162 7.67 -34.33 46.67
CA THR A 162 9.01 -34.17 46.10
C THR A 162 9.62 -32.95 46.79
N ALA A 163 10.72 -33.12 47.51
CA ALA A 163 11.36 -32.10 48.36
C ALA A 163 11.43 -30.70 47.72
N HIS A 164 11.53 -29.66 48.57
CA HIS A 164 11.58 -28.19 48.39
C HIS A 164 12.34 -27.55 47.18
N PHE A 165 12.55 -28.25 46.07
CA PHE A 165 13.46 -27.89 44.97
C PHE A 165 12.85 -28.11 43.57
N VAL A 166 11.53 -28.32 43.45
CA VAL A 166 10.91 -28.46 42.12
C VAL A 166 10.36 -27.10 41.67
N ASP A 167 11.26 -26.24 41.22
CA ASP A 167 10.88 -25.01 40.53
C ASP A 167 10.55 -25.29 39.04
N GLY A 168 9.51 -24.62 38.54
CA GLY A 168 9.19 -24.56 37.11
C GLY A 168 9.25 -23.13 36.59
N TYR A 169 8.96 -22.89 35.31
CA TYR A 169 8.82 -21.53 34.81
C TYR A 169 7.36 -21.08 34.86
N ARG A 170 7.11 -19.92 35.48
CA ARG A 170 5.76 -19.36 35.59
C ARG A 170 5.31 -18.72 34.27
N VAL A 171 4.07 -19.00 33.90
CA VAL A 171 3.46 -18.59 32.64
C VAL A 171 1.99 -18.17 32.86
N ILE A 172 1.44 -17.24 32.07
CA ILE A 172 0.06 -16.73 32.22
C ILE A 172 -0.89 -17.31 31.16
N ARG A 173 -2.01 -17.94 31.57
CA ARG A 173 -2.96 -18.52 30.61
C ARG A 173 -3.82 -17.49 29.88
N ARG A 174 -3.86 -17.58 28.53
CA ARG A 174 -4.82 -16.88 27.65
C ARG A 174 -5.50 -17.89 26.71
N GLN A 175 -6.67 -17.53 26.19
CA GLN A 175 -7.46 -18.40 25.30
C GLN A 175 -7.20 -18.02 23.83
N THR A 176 -7.24 -19.02 22.95
CA THR A 176 -7.28 -18.91 21.48
C THR A 176 -6.03 -18.35 20.79
N THR A 177 -5.06 -19.23 20.50
CA THR A 177 -3.98 -18.95 19.55
C THR A 177 -3.73 -20.19 18.71
N THR A 178 -3.43 -19.99 17.42
CA THR A 178 -3.03 -21.04 16.49
C THR A 178 -1.70 -20.65 15.86
N LEU A 179 -0.78 -21.61 15.79
CA LEU A 179 0.51 -21.39 15.16
C LEU A 179 0.35 -21.40 13.63
N SER A 180 0.86 -20.38 12.94
CA SER A 180 0.87 -20.33 11.47
C SER A 180 1.87 -21.32 10.89
N ASP A 181 1.69 -21.72 9.63
CA ASP A 181 2.59 -22.68 8.96
C ASP A 181 4.04 -22.17 8.92
N ASP A 182 4.24 -20.86 8.67
CA ASP A 182 5.57 -20.25 8.63
C ASP A 182 6.23 -20.19 10.03
N ALA A 183 5.46 -19.86 11.07
CA ALA A 183 5.96 -19.89 12.44
C ALA A 183 6.29 -21.32 12.89
N TYR A 184 5.45 -22.29 12.52
CA TYR A 184 5.69 -23.71 12.78
C TYR A 184 6.97 -24.20 12.10
N ALA A 185 7.18 -23.86 10.82
CA ALA A 185 8.38 -24.21 10.08
C ALA A 185 9.64 -23.59 10.70
N SER A 186 9.60 -22.30 11.03
CA SER A 186 10.71 -21.60 11.70
C SER A 186 11.06 -22.25 13.04
N TYR A 187 10.07 -22.50 13.90
CA TYR A 187 10.32 -23.14 15.20
C TYR A 187 10.65 -24.62 15.11
N MET A 188 10.31 -25.31 14.03
CA MET A 188 10.78 -26.68 13.77
C MET A 188 12.29 -26.70 13.63
N ASP A 189 12.85 -25.81 12.80
CA ASP A 189 14.29 -25.66 12.63
C ASP A 189 14.96 -25.21 13.93
N THR A 190 14.36 -24.26 14.65
CA THR A 190 14.85 -23.82 15.96
C THR A 190 14.88 -24.97 16.98
N CYS A 191 13.79 -25.73 17.12
CA CYS A 191 13.73 -26.87 18.06
C CYS A 191 14.75 -27.96 17.72
N ALA A 192 14.93 -28.26 16.43
CA ALA A 192 15.96 -29.18 15.97
C ALA A 192 17.36 -28.68 16.37
N LEU A 193 17.66 -27.40 16.14
CA LEU A 193 18.96 -26.83 16.47
C LEU A 193 19.20 -26.80 17.98
N ILE A 194 18.20 -26.36 18.79
CA ILE A 194 18.26 -26.39 20.26
C ILE A 194 18.57 -27.81 20.74
N SER A 195 17.96 -28.84 20.16
CA SER A 195 18.22 -30.22 20.60
C SER A 195 19.69 -30.64 20.41
N THR A 196 20.35 -30.13 19.37
CA THR A 196 21.77 -30.45 19.08
C THR A 196 22.76 -29.61 19.87
N THR A 197 22.33 -28.43 20.35
CA THR A 197 23.15 -27.47 21.10
C THR A 197 22.72 -27.37 22.56
N LEU A 198 21.82 -28.24 23.03
CA LEU A 198 21.17 -28.12 24.33
C LEU A 198 22.20 -28.09 25.47
N ASP A 199 23.14 -29.02 25.46
CA ASP A 199 24.20 -29.09 26.47
C ASP A 199 24.96 -27.77 26.55
N MET A 200 25.13 -27.06 25.43
CA MET A 200 25.78 -25.76 25.40
C MET A 200 24.95 -24.64 25.97
N ILE A 201 23.66 -24.60 25.64
CA ILE A 201 22.74 -23.63 26.23
C ILE A 201 22.72 -23.81 27.75
N LEU A 202 22.64 -25.05 28.24
CA LEU A 202 22.60 -25.37 29.66
C LEU A 202 23.94 -25.08 30.37
N ASP A 203 25.07 -25.48 29.77
CA ASP A 203 26.40 -25.21 30.33
C ASP A 203 26.71 -23.72 30.39
N THR A 204 26.31 -22.93 29.39
CA THR A 204 26.46 -21.47 29.42
C THR A 204 25.59 -20.83 30.51
N CYS A 205 24.34 -21.29 30.68
CA CYS A 205 23.50 -20.83 31.78
C CYS A 205 24.12 -21.16 33.15
N ASP A 206 24.60 -22.38 33.35
CA ASP A 206 25.14 -22.84 34.64
C ASP A 206 26.50 -22.22 34.96
N ASN A 207 27.47 -22.37 34.05
CA ASN A 207 28.88 -22.10 34.35
C ASN A 207 29.29 -20.65 34.05
N ASP A 208 28.76 -20.07 32.97
CA ASP A 208 29.20 -18.76 32.50
C ASP A 208 28.33 -17.63 33.04
N LEU A 209 27.01 -17.85 33.14
CA LEU A 209 26.02 -16.83 33.53
C LEU A 209 25.60 -16.92 35.02
N GLY A 210 25.92 -18.03 35.70
CA GLY A 210 25.70 -18.23 37.13
C GLY A 210 24.27 -18.64 37.54
N TYR A 211 23.48 -19.17 36.60
CA TYR A 211 22.17 -19.75 36.89
C TYR A 211 22.32 -21.20 37.41
N SER A 212 21.28 -21.73 38.06
CA SER A 212 21.22 -23.15 38.43
C SER A 212 20.09 -23.79 37.64
N VAL A 213 20.34 -24.29 36.42
CA VAL A 213 19.27 -24.68 35.50
C VAL A 213 18.86 -26.15 35.58
N THR A 214 17.59 -26.41 35.27
CA THR A 214 17.06 -27.76 35.10
C THR A 214 17.57 -28.39 33.80
N ARG A 215 17.97 -29.67 33.86
CA ARG A 215 18.55 -30.39 32.70
C ARG A 215 17.69 -31.54 32.18
N ASP A 216 16.69 -31.99 32.94
CA ASP A 216 15.96 -33.23 32.64
C ASP A 216 14.71 -33.03 31.78
N ALA A 217 13.86 -32.06 32.12
CA ALA A 217 12.63 -31.79 31.36
C ALA A 217 12.10 -30.39 31.64
N LEU A 218 11.23 -29.91 30.76
CA LEU A 218 10.52 -28.65 30.93
C LEU A 218 9.51 -28.73 32.08
N ARG A 219 9.66 -27.84 33.06
CA ARG A 219 8.74 -27.66 34.19
C ARG A 219 8.02 -26.33 34.06
N ILE A 220 6.70 -26.34 34.24
CA ILE A 220 5.83 -25.18 33.99
C ILE A 220 4.90 -24.97 35.18
N VAL A 221 4.70 -23.71 35.54
CA VAL A 221 3.73 -23.28 36.56
C VAL A 221 2.73 -22.34 35.92
N VAL A 222 1.46 -22.73 35.88
CA VAL A 222 0.40 -21.86 35.34
C VAL A 222 -0.04 -20.88 36.42
N ASN A 223 0.06 -19.59 36.13
CA ASN A 223 -0.25 -18.55 37.10
C ASN A 223 -1.71 -18.64 37.59
N GLY A 224 -1.88 -18.75 38.92
CA GLY A 224 -3.19 -18.87 39.56
C GLY A 224 -3.68 -20.32 39.76
N GLU A 225 -3.00 -21.33 39.20
CA GLU A 225 -3.32 -22.72 39.47
C GLU A 225 -2.63 -23.21 40.75
N LYS A 226 -3.43 -23.70 41.70
CA LYS A 226 -2.97 -24.21 42.99
C LYS A 226 -3.11 -25.72 43.05
N ALA A 227 -2.20 -26.37 43.79
CA ALA A 227 -2.27 -27.79 44.03
C ALA A 227 -3.54 -28.12 44.84
N SER A 228 -4.19 -29.24 44.52
CA SER A 228 -5.47 -29.61 45.16
C SER A 228 -5.33 -29.75 46.67
N GLY A 229 -5.94 -28.83 47.43
CA GLY A 229 -5.89 -28.82 48.89
C GLY A 229 -4.67 -28.14 49.51
N SER A 230 -3.84 -27.45 48.72
CA SER A 230 -2.67 -26.69 49.18
C SER A 230 -2.69 -25.23 48.69
N SER A 231 -1.93 -24.36 49.36
CA SER A 231 -1.64 -23.00 48.89
C SER A 231 -0.45 -22.95 47.91
N SER A 232 0.24 -24.07 47.71
CA SER A 232 1.37 -24.20 46.78
C SER A 232 0.91 -24.17 45.32
N ASP A 233 1.77 -23.66 44.44
CA ASP A 233 1.51 -23.62 43.01
C ASP A 233 1.66 -25.02 42.39
N THR A 234 0.81 -25.35 41.41
CA THR A 234 0.91 -26.62 40.67
C THR A 234 2.06 -26.56 39.68
N VAL A 235 3.00 -27.50 39.79
CA VAL A 235 4.11 -27.66 38.82
C VAL A 235 3.80 -28.82 37.88
N TYR A 236 3.78 -28.53 36.58
CA TYR A 236 3.64 -29.53 35.52
C TYR A 236 5.00 -29.87 34.94
N LYS A 237 5.35 -31.15 34.91
CA LYS A 237 6.50 -31.68 34.15
C LYS A 237 6.01 -32.18 32.81
N ILE A 238 6.48 -31.57 31.74
CA ILE A 238 6.20 -32.02 30.37
C ILE A 238 7.19 -33.13 30.03
N GLN A 239 6.70 -34.34 29.87
CA GLN A 239 7.55 -35.47 29.49
C GLN A 239 8.03 -35.31 28.04
N ASP A 240 9.23 -35.81 27.78
CA ASP A 240 9.86 -35.82 26.45
C ASP A 240 9.99 -34.44 25.79
N ALA A 241 10.04 -33.36 26.56
CA ALA A 241 10.32 -32.00 26.07
C ALA A 241 11.72 -31.52 26.45
N LEU A 242 12.34 -30.72 25.57
CA LEU A 242 13.58 -30.00 25.89
C LEU A 242 13.32 -29.05 27.07
N PRO A 243 14.27 -28.88 28.02
CA PRO A 243 14.11 -27.99 29.18
C PRO A 243 14.18 -26.49 28.82
N VAL A 244 13.78 -26.12 27.61
CA VAL A 244 13.79 -24.76 27.08
C VAL A 244 12.36 -24.34 26.74
N LEU A 245 11.92 -23.23 27.32
CA LEU A 245 10.66 -22.59 26.99
C LEU A 245 10.86 -21.59 25.86
N VAL A 246 10.02 -21.65 24.83
CA VAL A 246 10.04 -20.71 23.70
C VAL A 246 8.90 -19.71 23.86
N MET A 247 9.22 -18.42 23.97
CA MET A 247 8.24 -17.36 24.21
C MET A 247 8.30 -16.32 23.07
N PRO A 248 7.46 -16.49 22.01
CA PRO A 248 7.34 -15.53 20.92
C PRO A 248 6.99 -14.12 21.43
N PHE A 249 7.55 -13.08 20.81
CA PHE A 249 7.30 -11.70 21.22
C PHE A 249 5.85 -11.25 20.95
N TRP A 250 5.27 -11.69 19.84
CA TRP A 250 3.86 -11.53 19.49
C TRP A 250 3.30 -12.82 18.85
N ASP A 251 2.00 -12.85 18.58
CA ASP A 251 1.35 -14.04 17.99
C ASP A 251 1.96 -14.35 16.61
N ASN A 252 2.44 -15.58 16.40
CA ASN A 252 3.15 -16.02 15.19
C ASN A 252 4.44 -15.25 14.85
N ALA A 253 5.10 -14.62 15.84
CA ALA A 253 6.45 -14.11 15.65
C ALA A 253 7.40 -15.27 15.32
N GLN A 254 8.32 -15.07 14.37
CA GLN A 254 9.45 -16.00 14.13
C GLN A 254 10.59 -15.79 15.14
N PHE A 255 10.46 -14.78 16.00
CA PHE A 255 11.43 -14.40 17.02
C PHE A 255 10.84 -14.63 18.39
N ALA A 256 11.65 -15.18 19.28
CA ALA A 256 11.27 -15.45 20.64
C ALA A 256 12.37 -15.03 21.59
N ARG A 257 11.96 -14.83 22.84
CA ARG A 257 12.85 -14.99 23.98
C ARG A 257 12.72 -16.42 24.50
N TYR A 258 13.74 -16.88 25.19
CA TYR A 258 13.81 -18.24 25.69
C TYR A 258 14.08 -18.24 27.19
N ALA A 259 13.59 -19.26 27.87
CA ALA A 259 13.89 -19.47 29.28
C ALA A 259 14.23 -20.93 29.56
N VAL A 260 15.22 -21.14 30.41
CA VAL A 260 15.43 -22.43 31.05
C VAL A 260 15.06 -22.29 32.53
N PRO A 261 14.10 -23.08 33.05
CA PRO A 261 13.72 -23.03 34.46
C PRO A 261 14.90 -23.40 35.36
N GLY A 262 15.08 -22.66 36.45
CA GLY A 262 16.08 -22.96 37.47
C GLY A 262 15.60 -23.96 38.52
N THR A 263 16.53 -24.53 39.28
CA THR A 263 16.26 -25.39 40.44
C THR A 263 16.19 -24.63 41.76
N ASP A 264 16.42 -23.32 41.74
CA ASP A 264 16.56 -22.43 42.90
C ASP A 264 15.62 -21.21 42.83
N GLY A 265 14.52 -21.34 42.08
CA GLY A 265 13.52 -20.30 41.90
C GLY A 265 13.81 -19.29 40.79
N SER A 266 15.07 -19.15 40.35
CA SER A 266 15.43 -18.29 39.22
C SER A 266 15.19 -18.98 37.86
N ALA A 267 15.50 -18.31 36.76
CA ALA A 267 15.48 -18.88 35.42
C ALA A 267 16.48 -18.18 34.53
N CYS A 268 17.20 -18.94 33.69
CA CYS A 268 18.12 -18.36 32.70
C CYS A 268 17.29 -17.81 31.53
N MET A 269 17.29 -16.49 31.34
CA MET A 269 16.60 -15.82 30.23
C MET A 269 17.60 -15.46 29.14
N PHE A 270 17.29 -15.78 27.88
CA PHE A 270 18.20 -15.55 26.78
C PHE A 270 17.47 -15.39 25.44
N ARG A 271 18.22 -14.99 24.42
CA ARG A 271 17.79 -14.87 23.02
C ARG A 271 18.65 -15.78 22.17
N LEU A 272 18.05 -16.39 21.16
CA LEU A 272 18.75 -17.20 20.17
C LEU A 272 18.79 -16.43 18.84
N THR A 273 19.95 -16.39 18.20
CA THR A 273 20.20 -15.59 16.99
C THR A 273 21.02 -16.36 15.96
N GLY A 274 21.22 -15.75 14.78
CA GLY A 274 21.92 -16.36 13.66
C GLY A 274 21.15 -17.56 13.12
N LYS A 275 21.79 -18.74 13.08
CA LYS A 275 21.17 -19.96 12.52
C LYS A 275 19.90 -20.45 13.24
N TYR A 276 19.62 -19.96 14.46
CA TYR A 276 18.34 -20.23 15.12
C TYR A 276 17.17 -19.46 14.52
N ILE A 277 17.44 -18.29 13.94
CA ILE A 277 16.46 -17.41 13.31
C ILE A 277 16.31 -17.78 11.84
N ASP A 278 17.44 -17.94 11.15
CA ASP A 278 17.48 -18.26 9.72
C ASP A 278 18.49 -19.37 9.49
N SER A 279 17.98 -20.59 9.31
CA SER A 279 18.76 -21.79 9.06
C SER A 279 19.53 -21.73 7.72
N SER A 280 19.12 -20.84 6.79
CA SER A 280 19.71 -20.69 5.46
C SER A 280 20.97 -19.80 5.41
N LEU A 281 21.30 -19.10 6.51
CA LEU A 281 22.49 -18.25 6.61
C LEU A 281 23.78 -19.06 6.36
N ALA A 282 24.37 -18.91 5.18
CA ALA A 282 25.58 -19.64 4.77
C ALA A 282 26.77 -19.37 5.72
N ASP A 283 27.02 -18.09 6.00
CA ASP A 283 28.12 -17.64 6.89
C ASP A 283 27.67 -17.44 8.35
N GLY A 284 26.41 -17.75 8.66
CA GLY A 284 25.86 -17.63 10.01
C GLY A 284 26.29 -18.78 10.93
N PHE A 285 26.32 -18.50 12.22
CA PHE A 285 26.44 -19.51 13.28
C PHE A 285 25.29 -19.36 14.29
N PRO A 286 24.93 -20.41 15.03
CA PRO A 286 23.91 -20.32 16.06
C PRO A 286 24.51 -19.69 17.32
N ALA A 287 23.94 -18.56 17.74
CA ALA A 287 24.42 -17.85 18.92
C ALA A 287 23.32 -17.62 19.96
N MET A 288 23.75 -17.53 21.21
CA MET A 288 22.93 -17.25 22.37
C MET A 288 23.34 -15.91 22.97
N LEU A 289 22.38 -15.00 23.17
CA LEU A 289 22.59 -13.73 23.87
C LEU A 289 21.91 -13.77 25.23
N ALA A 290 22.62 -13.40 26.28
CA ALA A 290 22.09 -13.42 27.64
C ALA A 290 22.77 -12.38 28.53
N VAL A 291 22.27 -12.25 29.75
CA VAL A 291 22.82 -11.39 30.81
C VAL A 291 23.15 -12.25 32.02
N ASN A 292 24.21 -11.89 32.76
CA ASN A 292 24.59 -12.57 33.99
C ASN A 292 23.44 -12.53 35.01
N ARG A 293 23.29 -13.61 35.78
CA ARG A 293 22.28 -13.73 36.83
C ARG A 293 22.32 -12.56 37.81
N THR A 294 23.50 -12.28 38.37
CA THR A 294 23.68 -11.23 39.38
C THR A 294 23.17 -9.88 38.88
N VAL A 295 23.55 -9.50 37.67
CA VAL A 295 23.14 -8.24 37.03
C VAL A 295 21.62 -8.18 36.85
N ARG A 296 21.01 -9.22 36.25
CA ARG A 296 19.56 -9.24 36.04
C ARG A 296 18.80 -9.18 37.36
N GLU A 297 19.23 -9.96 38.35
CA GLU A 297 18.52 -10.05 39.64
C GLU A 297 18.67 -8.78 40.47
N GLU A 298 19.87 -8.19 40.53
CA GLU A 298 20.14 -6.94 41.26
C GLU A 298 19.38 -5.76 40.67
N ILE A 299 19.46 -5.56 39.35
CA ILE A 299 18.75 -4.46 38.67
C ILE A 299 17.23 -4.60 38.82
N THR A 300 16.70 -5.82 38.68
CA THR A 300 15.26 -6.06 38.84
C THR A 300 14.80 -5.69 40.26
N LYS A 301 15.56 -6.08 41.29
CA LYS A 301 15.26 -5.73 42.69
C LYS A 301 15.44 -4.23 42.96
N GLU A 302 16.46 -3.61 42.39
CA GLU A 302 16.72 -2.17 42.51
C GLU A 302 15.56 -1.34 41.93
N TRP A 303 15.17 -1.61 40.69
CA TRP A 303 14.11 -0.84 40.01
C TRP A 303 12.73 -1.04 40.64
N LEU A 304 12.44 -2.26 41.13
CA LEU A 304 11.21 -2.53 41.88
C LEU A 304 11.27 -2.08 43.35
N GLN A 305 12.42 -1.56 43.81
CA GLN A 305 12.66 -1.18 45.21
C GLN A 305 12.35 -2.33 46.19
N ALA A 306 12.68 -3.56 45.78
CA ALA A 306 12.31 -4.79 46.45
C ALA A 306 13.56 -5.60 46.86
N PRO A 307 14.40 -5.09 47.78
CA PRO A 307 15.65 -5.76 48.17
C PRO A 307 15.40 -7.16 48.77
N ASN A 308 14.27 -7.33 49.46
CA ASN A 308 13.85 -8.58 50.09
C ASN A 308 13.04 -9.51 49.17
N GLY A 309 12.84 -9.12 47.89
CA GLY A 309 12.10 -9.93 46.93
C GLY A 309 12.77 -11.30 46.70
N GLN A 310 11.96 -12.33 46.51
CA GLN A 310 12.42 -13.70 46.32
C GLN A 310 12.10 -14.20 44.91
N TRP A 311 13.07 -14.81 44.25
CA TRP A 311 12.84 -15.49 42.97
C TRP A 311 12.13 -16.81 43.21
N ARG A 312 10.98 -17.01 42.56
CA ARG A 312 10.28 -18.30 42.53
C ARG A 312 9.69 -18.50 41.16
N HIS A 313 9.91 -19.69 40.63
CA HIS A 313 9.43 -20.11 39.32
C HIS A 313 9.83 -19.15 38.17
N GLY A 314 11.06 -18.61 38.21
CA GLY A 314 11.61 -17.69 37.22
C GLY A 314 11.15 -16.23 37.33
N TRP A 315 10.28 -15.90 38.29
CA TRP A 315 9.71 -14.57 38.50
C TRP A 315 10.12 -14.01 39.87
N LEU A 316 10.25 -12.70 39.99
CA LEU A 316 10.53 -12.05 41.27
C LEU A 316 9.23 -11.79 42.01
N HIS A 317 9.10 -12.34 43.21
CA HIS A 317 7.95 -12.12 44.09
C HIS A 317 8.25 -11.00 45.09
N VAL A 318 7.38 -10.00 45.14
CA VAL A 318 7.50 -8.80 45.96
C VAL A 318 6.28 -8.70 46.88
N GLY A 319 6.51 -8.64 48.19
CA GLY A 319 5.47 -8.55 49.22
C GLY A 319 6.00 -8.90 50.61
N ASN A 320 5.15 -8.76 51.64
CA ASN A 320 5.52 -8.99 53.04
C ASN A 320 5.11 -10.36 53.59
N GLY A 321 4.69 -11.31 52.73
CA GLY A 321 4.32 -12.67 53.14
C GLY A 321 2.85 -12.87 53.55
N ASP A 322 2.02 -11.83 53.54
CA ASP A 322 0.55 -11.94 53.55
C ASP A 322 -0.01 -11.94 52.11
N GLU A 323 -1.32 -12.14 51.94
CA GLU A 323 -2.09 -12.33 50.68
C GLU A 323 -1.85 -11.32 49.52
N SER A 324 -0.90 -10.39 49.63
CA SER A 324 -0.55 -9.33 48.67
C SER A 324 0.82 -9.50 47.97
N GLU A 325 1.33 -10.73 47.85
CA GLU A 325 2.54 -11.01 47.07
C GLU A 325 2.28 -10.81 45.56
N THR A 326 3.04 -9.90 44.93
CA THR A 326 2.97 -9.64 43.48
C THR A 326 4.18 -10.24 42.79
N ALA A 327 3.95 -11.12 41.82
CA ALA A 327 5.01 -11.67 40.99
C ALA A 327 5.33 -10.74 39.81
N TYR A 328 6.61 -10.59 39.48
CA TYR A 328 7.08 -9.81 38.35
C TYR A 328 7.93 -10.68 37.43
N PHE A 329 7.52 -10.77 36.16
CA PHE A 329 8.37 -11.23 35.08
C PHE A 329 9.52 -10.22 34.89
N SER A 330 10.69 -10.70 34.49
CA SER A 330 11.85 -9.84 34.19
C SER A 330 12.64 -10.42 33.01
N ASP A 331 12.75 -9.63 31.95
CA ASP A 331 13.60 -9.84 30.77
C ASP A 331 14.30 -8.51 30.46
N VAL A 332 15.61 -8.47 30.69
CA VAL A 332 16.41 -7.25 30.58
C VAL A 332 17.70 -7.58 29.84
N ILE A 333 17.98 -6.84 28.76
CA ILE A 333 19.19 -7.04 27.95
C ILE A 333 19.51 -5.77 27.14
N SER A 334 20.79 -5.48 26.97
CA SER A 334 21.26 -4.41 26.11
C SER A 334 22.46 -4.87 25.28
N SER A 335 22.36 -4.71 23.96
CA SER A 335 23.50 -4.84 23.04
C SER A 335 24.32 -3.57 22.90
N ASP A 336 23.86 -2.46 23.45
CA ASP A 336 24.58 -1.22 23.43
C ASP A 336 25.72 -1.24 24.47
N PRO A 337 27.00 -1.24 24.05
CA PRO A 337 28.11 -1.22 24.99
C PRO A 337 28.15 0.08 25.81
N ASP A 338 27.52 1.15 25.32
CA ASP A 338 27.43 2.45 26.00
C ASP A 338 26.16 2.58 26.86
N SER A 339 25.42 1.48 27.04
CA SER A 339 24.20 1.45 27.82
C SER A 339 24.43 1.88 29.26
N THR A 340 23.75 2.93 29.70
CA THR A 340 23.83 3.43 31.08
C THR A 340 23.15 2.52 32.10
N TYR A 341 22.49 1.45 31.64
CA TYR A 341 21.71 0.55 32.51
C TYR A 341 22.53 -0.60 33.09
N GLY A 342 23.80 -0.77 32.72
CA GLY A 342 24.63 -1.90 33.20
C GLY A 342 24.15 -3.27 32.71
N LEU A 343 23.29 -3.31 31.69
CA LEU A 343 22.69 -4.52 31.14
C LEU A 343 23.51 -5.13 30.00
N THR A 344 24.84 -5.12 30.14
CA THR A 344 25.75 -5.56 29.07
C THR A 344 25.46 -7.01 28.67
N ARG A 345 25.01 -7.20 27.43
CA ARG A 345 24.82 -8.55 26.88
C ARG A 345 26.15 -9.29 26.77
N ARG A 346 26.07 -10.61 26.89
CA ARG A 346 27.13 -11.55 26.51
C ARG A 346 26.61 -12.44 25.39
N GLU A 347 27.44 -12.71 24.40
CA GLU A 347 27.08 -13.49 23.21
C GLU A 347 27.98 -14.72 23.09
N PHE A 348 27.36 -15.88 22.89
CA PHE A 348 28.05 -17.17 22.88
C PHE A 348 27.74 -17.91 21.59
N ASN A 349 28.76 -18.42 20.91
CA ASN A 349 28.57 -19.36 19.81
C ASN A 349 28.25 -20.74 20.39
N THR A 350 27.01 -21.18 20.20
CA THR A 350 26.49 -22.42 20.80
C THR A 350 27.03 -23.70 20.14
N LEU A 351 27.71 -23.61 18.98
CA LEU A 351 28.43 -24.74 18.39
C LEU A 351 29.86 -24.85 18.91
N THR A 352 30.60 -23.73 18.95
CA THR A 352 32.03 -23.74 19.29
C THR A 352 32.32 -23.57 20.78
N LYS A 353 31.30 -23.25 21.58
CA LYS A 353 31.42 -22.97 23.03
C LYS A 353 32.22 -21.70 23.36
N GLN A 354 32.38 -20.81 22.40
CA GLN A 354 33.20 -19.61 22.57
C GLN A 354 32.32 -18.39 22.84
N GLU A 355 32.67 -17.63 23.88
CA GLU A 355 32.16 -16.27 24.09
C GLU A 355 32.79 -15.31 23.07
N LEU A 356 31.96 -14.48 22.45
CA LEU A 356 32.36 -13.52 21.43
C LEU A 356 32.61 -12.15 22.05
N ASN A 357 33.63 -11.43 21.57
CA ASN A 357 34.01 -10.16 22.15
C ASN A 357 33.26 -8.97 21.52
N CYS A 358 31.95 -8.88 21.76
CA CYS A 358 31.11 -7.83 21.16
C CYS A 358 31.43 -6.41 21.64
N VAL A 359 32.13 -6.29 22.77
CA VAL A 359 32.46 -4.98 23.37
C VAL A 359 33.66 -4.37 22.67
N ASN A 360 34.73 -5.15 22.48
CA ASN A 360 35.98 -4.65 21.90
C ASN A 360 36.08 -4.87 20.39
N ASP A 361 35.43 -5.90 19.84
CA ASP A 361 35.36 -6.15 18.40
C ASP A 361 33.93 -6.49 17.96
N ARG A 362 33.18 -5.46 17.56
CA ARG A 362 31.81 -5.62 17.06
C ARG A 362 31.70 -6.53 15.83
N ARG A 363 32.79 -6.77 15.09
CA ARG A 363 32.76 -7.63 13.89
C ARG A 363 32.72 -9.12 14.22
N GLU A 364 33.11 -9.50 15.44
CA GLU A 364 33.03 -10.89 15.89
C GLU A 364 31.58 -11.33 16.18
N CYS A 365 30.67 -10.38 16.41
CA CYS A 365 29.31 -10.66 16.84
C CYS A 365 28.30 -10.59 15.70
N LEU A 366 27.23 -11.38 15.83
CA LEU A 366 26.23 -11.44 14.77
C LEU A 366 25.40 -10.16 14.77
N THR A 367 25.33 -9.56 13.60
CA THR A 367 24.23 -8.67 13.24
C THR A 367 23.20 -9.52 12.54
N ALA A 368 22.23 -10.05 13.29
CA ALA A 368 21.15 -10.81 12.68
C ALA A 368 20.29 -9.87 11.83
N SER A 369 20.15 -10.19 10.55
CA SER A 369 19.11 -9.60 9.73
C SER A 369 17.86 -10.45 9.79
N VAL A 370 16.73 -9.77 9.86
CA VAL A 370 15.39 -10.34 9.88
C VAL A 370 14.75 -10.01 8.56
N THR A 371 14.44 -11.05 7.78
CA THR A 371 13.71 -10.87 6.51
C THR A 371 12.24 -11.21 6.72
N GLN A 372 11.36 -10.27 6.39
CA GLN A 372 9.92 -10.45 6.37
C GLN A 372 9.40 -10.24 4.96
N THR A 373 8.45 -11.06 4.54
CA THR A 373 7.88 -11.01 3.20
C THR A 373 6.37 -10.83 3.25
N TRP A 374 5.82 -10.10 2.28
CA TRP A 374 4.37 -10.02 2.09
C TRP A 374 4.03 -10.30 0.63
N GLY A 375 3.39 -11.45 0.41
CA GLY A 375 3.26 -12.03 -0.92
C GLY A 375 4.63 -12.28 -1.55
N GLU A 376 4.65 -12.43 -2.86
CA GLU A 376 5.90 -12.61 -3.61
C GLU A 376 6.60 -11.28 -3.92
N LYS A 377 5.92 -10.15 -3.71
CA LYS A 377 6.33 -8.85 -4.26
C LYS A 377 7.08 -7.96 -3.27
N PHE A 378 6.80 -8.08 -1.97
CA PHE A 378 7.31 -7.17 -0.96
C PHE A 378 8.21 -7.91 0.00
N THR A 379 9.42 -7.40 0.20
CA THR A 379 10.35 -7.94 1.20
C THR A 379 10.98 -6.80 1.99
N THR A 380 11.04 -6.94 3.30
CA THR A 380 11.79 -6.04 4.17
C THR A 380 12.81 -6.84 4.94
N GLU A 381 14.06 -6.45 4.82
CA GLU A 381 15.17 -6.96 5.62
C GLU A 381 15.54 -5.89 6.64
N GLU A 382 15.55 -6.25 7.92
CA GLU A 382 15.91 -5.35 9.01
C GLU A 382 17.09 -5.93 9.79
N GLN A 383 18.19 -5.19 9.85
CA GLN A 383 19.39 -5.55 10.59
C GLN A 383 19.49 -4.65 11.82
N GLU A 384 19.38 -5.28 12.99
CA GLU A 384 19.46 -4.58 14.27
C GLU A 384 20.94 -4.29 14.61
N GLN A 385 21.28 -3.01 14.75
CA GLN A 385 22.64 -2.55 15.05
C GLN A 385 22.87 -2.47 16.57
N THR A 386 21.95 -1.82 17.28
CA THR A 386 21.92 -1.79 18.74
C THR A 386 20.50 -1.94 19.25
N MET A 387 20.35 -2.47 20.45
CA MET A 387 19.07 -2.78 21.07
C MET A 387 19.20 -2.72 22.57
N THR A 388 18.24 -2.12 23.25
CA THR A 388 18.00 -2.30 24.66
C THR A 388 16.54 -2.68 24.85
N SER A 389 16.30 -3.79 25.54
CA SER A 389 14.98 -4.33 25.78
C SER A 389 14.87 -4.64 27.27
N ILE A 390 13.91 -3.97 27.91
CA ILE A 390 13.63 -4.03 29.34
C ILE A 390 12.14 -4.29 29.47
N THR A 391 11.79 -5.45 30.02
CA THR A 391 10.41 -5.82 30.32
C THR A 391 10.38 -6.39 31.72
N ILE A 392 9.88 -5.59 32.68
CA ILE A 392 9.59 -6.03 34.03
C ILE A 392 8.10 -5.80 34.28
N ALA A 393 7.32 -6.87 34.40
CA ALA A 393 5.86 -6.75 34.37
C ALA A 393 5.17 -7.73 35.32
N SER A 394 4.13 -7.26 36.01
CA SER A 394 3.21 -8.13 36.75
C SER A 394 2.25 -8.88 35.79
N PRO A 395 1.51 -9.89 36.27
CA PRO A 395 0.47 -10.54 35.48
C PRO A 395 -0.64 -9.60 35.01
N GLN A 396 -0.84 -8.49 35.71
CA GLN A 396 -1.79 -7.43 35.34
C GLN A 396 -1.17 -6.39 34.40
N HIS A 397 0.03 -6.64 33.85
CA HIS A 397 0.75 -5.74 32.95
C HIS A 397 1.10 -4.38 33.56
N PHE A 398 1.43 -4.38 34.85
CA PHE A 398 1.94 -3.19 35.50
C PHE A 398 3.44 -3.33 35.77
N GLY A 399 4.24 -2.34 35.38
CA GLY A 399 5.68 -2.35 35.61
C GLY A 399 6.47 -1.43 34.67
N PHE A 400 7.66 -1.89 34.27
CA PHE A 400 8.59 -1.17 33.39
C PHE A 400 8.66 -1.84 32.02
N PHE A 401 8.50 -1.04 30.96
CA PHE A 401 8.69 -1.48 29.59
C PHE A 401 9.48 -0.41 28.84
N LEU A 402 10.61 -0.80 28.27
CA LEU A 402 11.41 0.00 27.36
C LEU A 402 11.96 -0.92 26.27
N TYR A 403 11.73 -0.57 25.02
CA TYR A 403 12.47 -1.12 23.90
C TYR A 403 13.02 0.03 23.08
N THR A 404 14.34 0.09 22.93
CA THR A 404 15.01 1.02 22.02
C THR A 404 15.91 0.24 21.10
N SER A 405 15.89 0.57 19.82
CA SER A 405 16.70 -0.11 18.82
C SER A 405 17.15 0.87 17.74
N THR A 406 18.37 0.69 17.24
CA THR A 406 18.83 1.32 16.01
C THR A 406 19.01 0.23 14.96
N TYR A 407 18.50 0.47 13.76
CA TYR A 407 18.46 -0.54 12.72
C TYR A 407 18.76 0.05 11.34
N GLU A 408 19.29 -0.82 10.48
CA GLU A 408 19.34 -0.63 9.04
C GLU A 408 18.21 -1.46 8.41
N ARG A 409 17.37 -0.83 7.59
CA ARG A 409 16.25 -1.48 6.93
C ARG A 409 16.40 -1.38 5.42
N ILE A 410 16.37 -2.51 4.74
CA ILE A 410 16.36 -2.65 3.29
C ILE A 410 14.96 -3.10 2.87
N VAL A 411 14.23 -2.23 2.18
CA VAL A 411 12.92 -2.54 1.61
C VAL A 411 13.09 -2.84 0.14
N ARG A 412 12.61 -3.99 -0.35
CA ARG A 412 12.63 -4.36 -1.76
C ARG A 412 11.22 -4.66 -2.27
N VAL A 413 10.97 -4.25 -3.51
CA VAL A 413 9.69 -4.47 -4.19
C VAL A 413 9.92 -4.94 -5.61
N ILE A 414 9.20 -5.97 -6.02
CA ILE A 414 9.21 -6.44 -7.41
C ILE A 414 8.30 -5.55 -8.26
N TYR A 415 8.90 -4.85 -9.23
CA TYR A 415 8.15 -4.10 -10.24
C TYR A 415 7.66 -5.06 -11.34
N ASP A 416 6.37 -5.34 -11.34
CA ASP A 416 5.76 -6.32 -12.24
C ASP A 416 4.91 -5.69 -13.36
N TRP A 417 4.30 -6.55 -14.18
CA TRP A 417 3.45 -6.11 -15.28
C TRP A 417 2.16 -5.42 -14.80
N GLU A 418 1.62 -5.80 -13.63
CA GLU A 418 0.44 -5.17 -13.03
C GLU A 418 0.75 -3.71 -12.68
N THR A 419 1.88 -3.49 -12.02
CA THR A 419 2.41 -2.15 -11.69
C THR A 419 2.70 -1.34 -12.95
N LEU A 420 3.26 -1.97 -14.00
CA LEU A 420 3.50 -1.30 -15.28
C LEU A 420 2.21 -0.81 -15.93
N ILE A 421 1.17 -1.66 -15.99
CA ILE A 421 -0.12 -1.28 -16.57
C ILE A 421 -0.75 -0.13 -15.77
N ALA A 422 -0.69 -0.21 -14.43
CA ALA A 422 -1.20 0.85 -13.57
C ALA A 422 -0.49 2.18 -13.87
N ASN A 423 0.84 2.19 -13.85
CA ASN A 423 1.66 3.37 -14.07
C ASN A 423 1.49 3.99 -15.46
N VAL A 424 1.45 3.17 -16.51
CA VAL A 424 1.22 3.67 -17.88
C VAL A 424 -0.16 4.30 -18.00
N SER A 425 -1.19 3.65 -17.45
CA SER A 425 -2.57 4.14 -17.50
C SER A 425 -2.75 5.46 -16.75
N LEU A 426 -2.15 5.56 -15.57
CA LEU A 426 -2.13 6.79 -14.76
C LEU A 426 -1.29 7.88 -15.41
N GLY A 427 -0.12 7.54 -15.96
CA GLY A 427 0.73 8.47 -16.70
C GLY A 427 0.00 9.09 -17.90
N MET A 428 -0.75 8.28 -18.67
CA MET A 428 -1.60 8.78 -19.75
C MET A 428 -2.72 9.69 -19.24
N LEU A 429 -3.37 9.33 -18.14
CA LEU A 429 -4.41 10.16 -17.52
C LEU A 429 -3.85 11.51 -17.05
N LEU A 430 -2.69 11.52 -16.39
CA LEU A 430 -2.00 12.71 -15.91
C LEU A 430 -1.54 13.59 -17.07
N GLY A 431 -0.96 13.00 -18.12
CA GLY A 431 -0.60 13.72 -19.34
C GLY A 431 -1.80 14.45 -19.93
N ARG A 432 -2.95 13.77 -20.07
CA ARG A 432 -4.20 14.39 -20.56
C ARG A 432 -4.69 15.51 -19.63
N TRP A 433 -4.57 15.33 -18.32
CA TRP A 433 -4.97 16.36 -17.36
C TRP A 433 -4.08 17.61 -17.48
N ILE A 434 -2.76 17.45 -17.58
CA ILE A 434 -1.80 18.56 -17.81
C ILE A 434 -2.13 19.30 -19.10
N VAL A 435 -2.38 18.56 -20.17
CA VAL A 435 -2.71 19.10 -21.49
C VAL A 435 -4.03 19.87 -21.45
N ALA A 436 -5.04 19.35 -20.75
CA ALA A 436 -6.31 20.03 -20.53
C ALA A 436 -6.13 21.35 -19.77
N MET A 437 -5.36 21.36 -18.67
CA MET A 437 -5.05 22.58 -17.93
C MET A 437 -4.29 23.59 -18.79
N ALA A 438 -3.26 23.15 -19.52
CA ALA A 438 -2.48 23.99 -20.41
C ALA A 438 -3.33 24.60 -21.53
N ALA A 439 -4.25 23.82 -22.12
CA ALA A 439 -5.17 24.31 -23.15
C ALA A 439 -6.10 25.41 -22.61
N LEU A 440 -6.64 25.24 -21.39
CA LEU A 440 -7.48 26.25 -20.73
C LEU A 440 -6.71 27.55 -20.46
N HIS A 441 -5.49 27.45 -19.92
CA HIS A 441 -4.67 28.63 -19.67
C HIS A 441 -4.26 29.33 -20.96
N ARG A 442 -3.89 28.58 -21.99
CA ARG A 442 -3.52 29.14 -23.30
C ARG A 442 -4.70 29.83 -23.98
N GLY A 443 -5.91 29.27 -23.86
CA GLY A 443 -7.15 29.92 -24.31
C GLY A 443 -7.36 31.31 -23.71
N TYR A 444 -7.17 31.41 -22.39
CA TYR A 444 -7.25 32.68 -21.68
C TYR A 444 -6.12 33.65 -22.06
N LEU A 445 -4.87 33.18 -22.10
CA LEU A 445 -3.71 34.01 -22.45
C LEU A 445 -3.80 34.57 -23.88
N GLN A 446 -4.46 33.85 -24.78
CA GLN A 446 -4.75 34.30 -26.15
C GLN A 446 -5.97 35.24 -26.23
N GLY A 447 -6.63 35.53 -25.11
CA GLY A 447 -7.85 36.36 -25.06
C GLY A 447 -9.08 35.72 -25.70
N ARG A 448 -9.08 34.39 -25.84
CA ARG A 448 -10.13 33.62 -26.53
C ARG A 448 -11.16 33.02 -25.59
N SER A 449 -10.85 32.89 -24.31
CA SER A 449 -11.74 32.35 -23.28
C SER A 449 -11.61 33.10 -21.97
N GLU A 450 -12.63 32.98 -21.12
CA GLU A 450 -12.51 33.32 -19.71
C GLU A 450 -11.53 32.37 -19.00
N TRP A 451 -11.10 32.75 -17.79
CA TRP A 451 -10.23 31.91 -16.97
C TRP A 451 -11.03 30.80 -16.29
N PHE A 452 -10.77 29.55 -16.67
CA PHE A 452 -11.33 28.37 -16.02
C PHE A 452 -10.28 27.61 -15.23
N ILE A 453 -10.72 27.05 -14.11
CA ILE A 453 -9.91 26.23 -13.22
C ILE A 453 -9.93 24.79 -13.75
N GLY A 454 -8.75 24.21 -14.02
CA GLY A 454 -8.62 22.90 -14.64
C GLY A 454 -8.50 21.72 -13.67
N GLY A 455 -9.56 21.39 -12.94
CA GLY A 455 -9.55 20.23 -12.03
C GLY A 455 -9.58 18.85 -12.71
N LEU A 456 -9.60 17.78 -11.91
CA LEU A 456 -9.82 16.39 -12.35
C LEU A 456 -11.10 16.27 -13.21
N GLY A 457 -12.09 17.13 -12.98
CA GLY A 457 -13.27 17.25 -13.82
C GLY A 457 -12.95 17.42 -15.31
N CYS A 458 -11.82 18.03 -15.69
CA CYS A 458 -11.43 18.20 -17.10
C CYS A 458 -11.23 16.88 -17.86
N VAL A 459 -10.88 15.80 -17.16
CA VAL A 459 -10.70 14.47 -17.76
C VAL A 459 -11.91 13.55 -17.55
N ALA A 460 -13.01 14.07 -16.98
CA ALA A 460 -14.21 13.30 -16.68
C ALA A 460 -14.85 12.63 -17.92
N GLY A 461 -14.76 13.24 -19.10
CA GLY A 461 -15.23 12.68 -20.36
C GLY A 461 -14.24 11.73 -21.05
N SER A 462 -12.99 11.67 -20.59
CA SER A 462 -11.95 10.83 -21.20
C SER A 462 -12.25 9.34 -21.00
N ARG A 463 -12.00 8.53 -22.03
CA ARG A 463 -12.06 7.06 -21.92
C ARG A 463 -11.07 6.54 -20.88
N SER A 464 -9.87 7.11 -20.81
CA SER A 464 -8.83 6.71 -19.84
C SER A 464 -9.30 6.85 -18.39
N PHE A 465 -10.07 7.89 -18.08
CA PHE A 465 -10.61 8.10 -16.75
C PHE A 465 -11.80 7.17 -16.47
N ASN A 466 -12.76 7.05 -17.40
CA ASN A 466 -13.96 6.22 -17.19
C ASN A 466 -13.67 4.72 -17.15
N MET A 467 -12.62 4.26 -17.82
CA MET A 467 -12.21 2.85 -17.82
C MET A 467 -11.20 2.52 -16.73
N LEU A 468 -10.77 3.51 -15.93
CA LEU A 468 -9.77 3.31 -14.90
C LEU A 468 -10.10 2.17 -13.92
N PRO A 469 -11.35 1.98 -13.45
CA PRO A 469 -11.69 0.87 -12.56
C PRO A 469 -11.49 -0.51 -13.20
N ILE A 470 -11.60 -0.61 -14.54
CA ILE A 470 -11.40 -1.85 -15.30
C ILE A 470 -9.91 -2.07 -15.56
N VAL A 471 -9.20 -1.02 -15.98
CA VAL A 471 -7.78 -1.10 -16.34
C VAL A 471 -6.91 -1.37 -15.11
N LEU A 472 -7.29 -0.87 -13.94
CA LEU A 472 -6.58 -1.09 -12.68
C LEU A 472 -7.01 -2.37 -11.94
N LEU A 473 -7.92 -3.19 -12.49
CA LEU A 473 -8.32 -4.45 -11.86
C LEU A 473 -7.13 -5.35 -11.45
N PRO A 474 -6.08 -5.54 -12.27
CA PRO A 474 -4.95 -6.38 -11.90
C PRO A 474 -4.23 -5.86 -10.65
N HIS A 475 -4.10 -4.55 -10.50
CA HIS A 475 -3.37 -3.93 -9.38
C HIS A 475 -4.27 -3.61 -8.17
N LEU A 476 -5.59 -3.73 -8.31
CA LEU A 476 -6.58 -3.27 -7.32
C LEU A 476 -6.43 -3.93 -5.94
N LYS A 477 -5.92 -5.17 -5.89
CA LYS A 477 -5.65 -5.87 -4.63
C LYS A 477 -4.59 -5.13 -3.79
N VAL A 478 -3.49 -4.70 -4.42
CA VAL A 478 -2.43 -3.91 -3.77
C VAL A 478 -2.95 -2.50 -3.44
N THR A 479 -3.73 -1.90 -4.32
CA THR A 479 -4.37 -0.59 -4.10
C THR A 479 -5.27 -0.60 -2.85
N ILE A 480 -6.13 -1.62 -2.69
CA ILE A 480 -7.02 -1.75 -1.53
C ILE A 480 -6.22 -2.10 -0.25
N ALA A 481 -5.22 -2.99 -0.34
CA ALA A 481 -4.35 -3.30 0.78
C ALA A 481 -3.58 -2.06 1.28
N SER A 482 -3.15 -1.18 0.35
CA SER A 482 -2.49 0.09 0.68
C SER A 482 -3.41 1.05 1.45
N PHE A 483 -4.69 1.13 1.05
CA PHE A 483 -5.71 1.91 1.77
C PHE A 483 -5.92 1.42 3.20
N TRP A 484 -6.06 0.10 3.40
CA TRP A 484 -6.25 -0.47 4.73
C TRP A 484 -5.00 -0.40 5.59
N THR A 485 -3.81 -0.58 5.02
CA THR A 485 -2.52 -0.54 5.74
C THR A 485 -2.13 0.89 6.18
N ALA A 486 -2.59 1.92 5.46
CA ALA A 486 -2.20 3.30 5.75
C ALA A 486 -2.58 3.74 7.18
N GLY A 487 -1.62 4.23 7.96
CA GLY A 487 -1.86 4.72 9.33
C GLY A 487 -1.50 3.74 10.44
N CYS A 488 -1.17 2.49 10.10
CA CYS A 488 -0.69 1.49 11.04
C CYS A 488 0.81 1.27 10.86
N TYR A 489 1.54 1.16 11.98
CA TYR A 489 2.94 0.72 12.00
C TYR A 489 2.96 -0.75 12.43
N PHE A 490 3.07 -1.64 11.46
CA PHE A 490 2.92 -3.08 11.68
C PHE A 490 4.20 -3.75 12.19
N GLU A 491 4.03 -4.77 13.03
CA GLU A 491 5.00 -5.84 13.25
C GLU A 491 4.62 -7.09 12.47
N GLY A 492 5.61 -7.88 12.07
CA GLY A 492 5.41 -9.10 11.29
C GLY A 492 5.28 -8.84 9.79
N GLU A 493 4.84 -9.84 9.04
CA GLU A 493 4.84 -9.86 7.57
C GLU A 493 4.24 -8.60 6.92
N GLN A 494 3.19 -8.03 7.52
CA GLN A 494 2.53 -6.82 7.00
C GLN A 494 3.46 -5.58 6.98
N ILE A 495 4.56 -5.61 7.72
CA ILE A 495 5.58 -4.55 7.69
C ILE A 495 6.13 -4.35 6.28
N ALA A 496 6.23 -5.42 5.47
CA ALA A 496 6.91 -5.39 4.17
C ALA A 496 6.22 -4.44 3.18
N LEU A 497 4.88 -4.42 3.14
CA LEU A 497 4.14 -3.41 2.38
C LEU A 497 4.10 -2.08 3.11
N SER A 498 3.94 -2.07 4.44
CA SER A 498 3.78 -0.82 5.18
C SER A 498 5.02 0.07 5.10
N GLU A 499 6.22 -0.51 4.98
CA GLU A 499 7.47 0.22 4.82
C GLU A 499 7.79 0.53 3.34
N SER A 500 7.10 -0.12 2.41
CA SER A 500 7.17 0.14 0.97
C SER A 500 6.42 1.42 0.58
N TRP A 501 6.91 2.57 1.07
CA TRP A 501 6.27 3.89 0.88
C TRP A 501 6.05 4.27 -0.60
N PHE A 502 6.96 3.82 -1.48
CA PHE A 502 6.89 4.03 -2.93
C PHE A 502 5.88 3.09 -3.62
N THR A 503 5.23 2.20 -2.86
CA THR A 503 4.02 1.46 -3.27
C THR A 503 2.78 2.01 -2.57
N ILE A 504 2.86 2.26 -1.25
CA ILE A 504 1.70 2.77 -0.49
C ILE A 504 1.21 4.12 -1.05
N TYR A 505 2.08 5.11 -1.25
CA TYR A 505 1.60 6.43 -1.69
C TYR A 505 0.98 6.40 -3.09
N PRO A 506 1.60 5.76 -4.11
CA PRO A 506 0.91 5.55 -5.39
C PRO A 506 -0.38 4.75 -5.26
N GLY A 507 -0.41 3.68 -4.44
CA GLY A 507 -1.61 2.89 -4.16
C GLY A 507 -2.74 3.74 -3.55
N LEU A 508 -2.45 4.69 -2.66
CA LEU A 508 -3.45 5.62 -2.12
C LEU A 508 -3.99 6.59 -3.17
N VAL A 509 -3.14 7.05 -4.09
CA VAL A 509 -3.54 7.89 -5.23
C VAL A 509 -4.43 7.09 -6.18
N GLU A 510 -4.02 5.87 -6.53
CA GLU A 510 -4.79 4.95 -7.36
C GLU A 510 -6.16 4.69 -6.77
N PHE A 511 -6.23 4.40 -5.48
CA PHE A 511 -7.48 4.20 -4.76
C PHE A 511 -8.41 5.42 -4.95
N CYS A 512 -7.88 6.63 -4.71
CA CYS A 512 -8.66 7.85 -4.86
C CYS A 512 -9.10 8.09 -6.32
N LEU A 513 -8.25 7.80 -7.31
CA LEU A 513 -8.58 7.98 -8.73
C LEU A 513 -9.62 6.97 -9.20
N VAL A 514 -9.52 5.69 -8.79
CA VAL A 514 -10.55 4.68 -9.05
C VAL A 514 -11.87 5.09 -8.42
N TYR A 515 -11.83 5.52 -7.15
CA TYR A 515 -13.00 5.98 -6.43
C TYR A 515 -13.67 7.18 -7.10
N TYR A 516 -12.91 8.20 -7.50
CA TYR A 516 -13.45 9.36 -8.22
C TYR A 516 -13.91 9.04 -9.64
N SER A 517 -13.30 8.05 -10.30
CA SER A 517 -13.81 7.53 -11.58
C SER A 517 -15.18 6.87 -11.42
N LEU A 518 -15.36 6.06 -10.38
CA LEU A 518 -16.67 5.48 -10.04
C LEU A 518 -17.69 6.56 -9.69
N LEU A 519 -17.33 7.56 -8.87
CA LEU A 519 -18.19 8.70 -8.56
C LEU A 519 -18.61 9.46 -9.83
N ASN A 520 -17.70 9.62 -10.80
CA ASN A 520 -18.01 10.23 -12.08
C ASN A 520 -19.01 9.40 -12.90
N ILE A 521 -18.87 8.07 -12.92
CA ILE A 521 -19.82 7.17 -13.57
C ILE A 521 -21.19 7.28 -12.91
N PHE A 522 -21.27 7.20 -11.58
CA PHE A 522 -22.52 7.36 -10.85
C PHE A 522 -23.15 8.74 -11.10
N ALA A 523 -22.37 9.82 -11.03
CA ALA A 523 -22.85 11.16 -11.33
C ALA A 523 -23.38 11.30 -12.75
N LYS A 524 -22.80 10.61 -13.74
CA LYS A 524 -23.35 10.55 -15.12
C LYS A 524 -24.67 9.78 -15.18
N ILE A 525 -24.77 8.63 -14.52
CA ILE A 525 -25.99 7.80 -14.46
C ILE A 525 -27.13 8.62 -13.82
N PHE A 526 -26.85 9.27 -12.70
CA PHE A 526 -27.82 10.12 -11.99
C PHE A 526 -28.01 11.50 -12.61
N ARG A 527 -27.27 11.85 -13.67
CA ARG A 527 -27.27 13.17 -14.33
C ARG A 527 -27.07 14.34 -13.35
N ARG A 528 -26.11 14.20 -12.44
CA ARG A 528 -25.73 15.21 -11.46
C ARG A 528 -24.35 15.77 -11.76
N ARG A 529 -24.09 17.02 -11.39
CA ARG A 529 -22.77 17.67 -11.49
C ARG A 529 -22.13 17.77 -10.12
N ILE A 530 -20.98 17.14 -9.98
CA ILE A 530 -20.27 17.05 -8.70
C ILE A 530 -18.91 17.71 -8.77
N THR A 531 -18.49 18.29 -7.66
CA THR A 531 -17.18 18.92 -7.52
C THR A 531 -16.09 17.88 -7.22
N ASP A 532 -14.87 18.16 -7.65
CA ASP A 532 -13.66 17.39 -7.37
C ASP A 532 -12.78 18.01 -6.26
N MET A 533 -13.29 19.02 -5.55
CA MET A 533 -12.55 19.77 -4.53
C MET A 533 -12.09 18.92 -3.34
N PHE A 534 -12.75 17.80 -3.03
CA PHE A 534 -12.34 16.92 -1.92
C PHE A 534 -11.26 15.90 -2.30
N PHE A 535 -10.89 15.82 -3.57
CA PHE A 535 -9.95 14.81 -4.07
C PHE A 535 -8.57 14.94 -3.40
N THR A 536 -7.94 16.11 -3.48
CA THR A 536 -6.59 16.32 -2.93
C THR A 536 -6.57 16.27 -1.41
N PRO A 537 -7.52 16.88 -0.65
CA PRO A 537 -7.59 16.68 0.79
C PRO A 537 -7.65 15.20 1.19
N THR A 538 -8.41 14.40 0.45
CA THR A 538 -8.52 12.95 0.72
C THR A 538 -7.18 12.24 0.52
N VAL A 539 -6.53 12.44 -0.63
CA VAL A 539 -5.21 11.88 -0.90
C VAL A 539 -4.18 12.35 0.14
N ALA A 540 -4.14 13.65 0.42
CA ALA A 540 -3.19 14.23 1.36
C ALA A 540 -3.38 13.71 2.79
N LEU A 541 -4.62 13.55 3.26
CA LEU A 541 -4.92 13.02 4.58
C LEU A 541 -4.55 11.53 4.68
N LEU A 542 -4.78 10.72 3.65
CA LEU A 542 -4.35 9.32 3.63
C LEU A 542 -2.82 9.20 3.64
N CYS A 543 -2.13 10.01 2.82
CA CYS A 543 -0.67 10.06 2.83
C CYS A 543 -0.14 10.56 4.18
N LEU A 544 -0.80 11.55 4.79
CA LEU A 544 -0.45 12.06 6.11
C LEU A 544 -0.61 10.96 7.16
N LEU A 545 -1.73 10.24 7.19
CA LEU A 545 -1.95 9.10 8.10
C LEU A 545 -0.81 8.10 8.00
N HIS A 546 -0.40 7.73 6.79
CA HIS A 546 0.73 6.84 6.60
C HIS A 546 2.05 7.46 7.12
N ARG A 547 2.30 8.75 6.86
CA ARG A 547 3.50 9.46 7.32
C ARG A 547 3.60 9.58 8.84
N ILE A 548 2.46 9.71 9.53
CA ILE A 548 2.36 9.85 10.99
C ILE A 548 2.02 8.54 11.70
N ARG A 549 2.11 7.38 11.02
CA ARG A 549 1.75 6.08 11.61
C ARG A 549 2.45 5.79 12.95
N THR A 550 3.76 6.06 13.04
CA THR A 550 4.55 5.82 14.25
C THR A 550 4.15 6.75 15.40
N PRO A 551 4.11 8.09 15.24
CA PRO A 551 3.63 8.95 16.33
C PRO A 551 2.16 8.72 16.67
N LEU A 552 1.31 8.34 15.69
CA LEU A 552 -0.09 7.99 15.94
C LEU A 552 -0.19 6.73 16.81
N ALA A 553 0.57 5.68 16.50
CA ALA A 553 0.61 4.46 17.29
C ALA A 553 1.14 4.71 18.72
N ARG A 554 2.07 5.65 18.90
CA ARG A 554 2.61 6.03 20.22
C ARG A 554 1.73 7.04 20.99
N SER A 555 0.76 7.67 20.34
CA SER A 555 -0.05 8.74 20.96
C SER A 555 -1.04 8.26 22.02
N GLY A 556 -1.31 6.95 22.09
CA GLY A 556 -2.38 6.38 22.91
C GLY A 556 -3.79 6.59 22.34
N ALA A 557 -3.95 7.29 21.21
CA ALA A 557 -5.25 7.48 20.56
C ALA A 557 -5.83 6.16 20.00
N LEU A 558 -4.97 5.21 19.67
CA LEU A 558 -5.34 3.88 19.22
C LEU A 558 -5.42 2.96 20.44
N SER A 559 -6.64 2.62 20.86
CA SER A 559 -6.87 1.73 22.01
C SER A 559 -6.18 0.38 21.79
N GLY A 560 -5.42 -0.07 22.79
CA GLY A 560 -4.73 -1.36 22.76
C GLY A 560 -3.45 -1.40 21.90
N VAL A 561 -2.92 -0.25 21.46
CA VAL A 561 -1.68 -0.16 20.67
C VAL A 561 -0.57 0.49 21.52
N ASP A 562 0.61 -0.12 21.54
CA ASP A 562 1.79 0.29 22.32
C ASP A 562 2.84 1.06 21.50
N GLY A 563 2.44 1.53 20.32
CA GLY A 563 3.36 1.99 19.28
C GLY A 563 3.51 1.02 18.12
N ARG A 564 3.02 -0.21 18.26
CA ARG A 564 3.15 -1.28 17.24
C ARG A 564 1.85 -2.03 17.07
N VAL A 565 1.58 -2.42 15.83
CA VAL A 565 0.33 -3.08 15.43
C VAL A 565 0.65 -4.50 14.99
N THR A 566 0.10 -5.51 15.66
CA THR A 566 0.30 -6.91 15.27
C THR A 566 -0.36 -7.19 13.92
N THR A 567 0.37 -7.86 13.02
CA THR A 567 -0.20 -8.37 11.77
C THR A 567 -1.34 -9.35 12.04
N GLN A 568 -2.47 -9.16 11.37
CA GLN A 568 -3.63 -10.08 11.44
C GLN A 568 -3.94 -10.79 10.12
N VAL A 569 -3.35 -10.35 9.01
CA VAL A 569 -3.48 -10.97 7.70
C VAL A 569 -2.09 -11.35 7.22
N PHE A 570 -1.86 -12.65 7.10
CA PHE A 570 -0.56 -13.22 6.74
C PHE A 570 -0.32 -13.18 5.22
N SER A 571 0.93 -13.39 4.84
CA SER A 571 1.45 -13.37 3.47
C SER A 571 0.78 -14.41 2.59
N THR A 572 0.65 -15.65 3.10
CA THR A 572 -0.02 -16.77 2.43
C THR A 572 -1.51 -16.50 2.22
N GLU A 573 -2.21 -16.05 3.26
CA GLU A 573 -3.62 -15.61 3.15
C GLU A 573 -3.75 -14.53 2.09
N MET A 574 -2.86 -13.53 2.09
CA MET A 574 -2.88 -12.49 1.08
C MET A 574 -2.71 -13.04 -0.33
N GLN A 575 -1.92 -14.08 -0.58
CA GLN A 575 -1.81 -14.67 -1.92
C GLN A 575 -3.13 -15.29 -2.38
N ASP A 576 -3.82 -16.00 -1.49
CA ASP A 576 -5.06 -16.73 -1.78
C ASP A 576 -6.31 -15.84 -1.92
N LEU A 577 -6.28 -14.63 -1.36
CA LEU A 577 -7.42 -13.71 -1.39
C LEU A 577 -7.84 -13.32 -2.81
N ARG A 578 -9.13 -13.42 -3.09
CA ARG A 578 -9.76 -12.87 -4.30
C ARG A 578 -10.14 -11.42 -4.04
N LEU A 579 -10.24 -10.63 -5.12
CA LEU A 579 -10.65 -9.23 -5.03
C LEU A 579 -12.00 -9.04 -4.32
N VAL A 580 -12.95 -9.96 -4.53
CA VAL A 580 -14.27 -9.90 -3.91
C VAL A 580 -14.22 -10.01 -2.39
N ASP A 581 -13.23 -10.72 -1.84
CA ASP A 581 -13.11 -10.99 -0.41
C ASP A 581 -12.90 -9.70 0.39
N PHE A 582 -12.26 -8.68 -0.21
CA PHE A 582 -12.11 -7.36 0.41
C PHE A 582 -13.44 -6.64 0.67
N PHE A 583 -14.52 -7.04 0.01
CA PHE A 583 -15.84 -6.41 0.12
C PHE A 583 -16.86 -7.26 0.89
N ILE A 584 -16.70 -8.58 0.91
CA ILE A 584 -17.67 -9.50 1.53
C ILE A 584 -17.19 -10.12 2.84
N SER A 585 -15.88 -10.05 3.13
CA SER A 585 -15.27 -10.65 4.33
C SER A 585 -14.77 -9.56 5.30
N ASN A 586 -14.22 -10.00 6.44
CA ASN A 586 -13.60 -9.13 7.44
C ASN A 586 -12.11 -8.83 7.16
N VAL A 587 -11.60 -9.16 5.96
CA VAL A 587 -10.18 -8.95 5.60
C VAL A 587 -9.78 -7.49 5.68
N GLY A 588 -10.58 -6.56 5.15
CA GLY A 588 -10.27 -5.12 5.20
C GLY A 588 -10.05 -4.61 6.63
N PRO A 589 -11.02 -4.81 7.55
CA PRO A 589 -10.85 -4.51 8.97
C PRO A 589 -9.63 -5.20 9.60
N ARG A 590 -9.37 -6.48 9.31
CA ARG A 590 -8.19 -7.21 9.81
C ARG A 590 -6.86 -6.61 9.30
N MET A 591 -6.82 -6.16 8.05
CA MET A 591 -5.65 -5.44 7.49
C MET A 591 -5.43 -4.07 8.13
N ASP A 592 -6.44 -3.51 8.81
CA ASP A 592 -6.32 -2.32 9.66
C ASP A 592 -6.21 -2.70 11.16
N ALA A 593 -5.84 -3.95 11.44
CA ALA A 593 -5.77 -4.59 12.75
C ALA A 593 -7.02 -4.45 13.62
N ASN A 594 -8.19 -4.31 13.00
CA ASN A 594 -9.47 -4.04 13.65
C ASN A 594 -9.47 -2.76 14.51
N LEU A 595 -8.64 -1.77 14.16
CA LEU A 595 -8.56 -0.50 14.88
C LEU A 595 -9.73 0.42 14.49
N ALA A 596 -10.80 0.36 15.28
CA ALA A 596 -12.07 1.03 15.00
C ALA A 596 -11.94 2.54 14.69
N LEU A 597 -11.04 3.26 15.38
CA LEU A 597 -10.81 4.68 15.15
C LEU A 597 -10.22 4.96 13.76
N LEU A 598 -9.19 4.21 13.36
CA LEU A 598 -8.53 4.36 12.06
C LEU A 598 -9.47 3.98 10.92
N MET A 599 -10.16 2.84 11.08
CA MET A 599 -11.16 2.39 10.12
C MET A 599 -12.26 3.45 9.95
N SER A 600 -12.83 3.94 11.06
CA SER A 600 -13.87 4.97 11.03
C SER A 600 -13.38 6.25 10.36
N LEU A 601 -12.17 6.70 10.67
CA LEU A 601 -11.58 7.90 10.07
C LEU A 601 -11.43 7.77 8.56
N LYS A 602 -10.89 6.65 8.07
CA LYS A 602 -10.74 6.36 6.64
C LYS A 602 -12.09 6.27 5.93
N LEU A 603 -13.05 5.56 6.52
CA LEU A 603 -14.38 5.39 5.94
C LEU A 603 -15.16 6.71 5.91
N VAL A 604 -15.12 7.51 6.98
CA VAL A 604 -15.71 8.85 7.02
C VAL A 604 -15.07 9.73 5.95
N LEU A 605 -13.74 9.70 5.82
CA LEU A 605 -13.03 10.47 4.80
C LEU A 605 -13.53 10.11 3.39
N VAL A 606 -13.63 8.82 3.06
CA VAL A 606 -14.17 8.38 1.76
C VAL A 606 -15.65 8.76 1.61
N ALA A 607 -16.47 8.59 2.65
CA ALA A 607 -17.90 8.91 2.62
C ALA A 607 -18.19 10.40 2.41
N LEU A 608 -17.37 11.31 2.95
CA LEU A 608 -17.51 12.76 2.75
C LEU A 608 -17.45 13.16 1.27
N ASN A 609 -16.70 12.41 0.46
CA ASN A 609 -16.61 12.63 -0.98
C ASN A 609 -17.89 12.24 -1.75
N VAL A 610 -18.85 11.54 -1.11
CA VAL A 610 -20.18 11.23 -1.67
C VAL A 610 -21.16 12.40 -1.49
N LEU A 611 -20.93 13.28 -0.51
CA LEU A 611 -21.84 14.41 -0.23
C LEU A 611 -22.12 15.30 -1.45
N PRO A 612 -21.12 15.67 -2.29
CA PRO A 612 -21.38 16.37 -3.54
C PRO A 612 -22.41 15.67 -4.43
N LEU A 613 -22.39 14.34 -4.51
CA LEU A 613 -23.35 13.57 -5.30
C LEU A 613 -24.77 13.68 -4.73
N VAL A 614 -24.92 13.65 -3.42
CA VAL A 614 -26.23 13.72 -2.74
C VAL A 614 -26.87 15.10 -2.89
N PHE A 615 -26.08 16.17 -2.76
CA PHE A 615 -26.57 17.55 -2.80
C PHE A 615 -26.55 18.19 -4.19
N ALA A 616 -25.92 17.55 -5.18
CA ALA A 616 -25.88 18.09 -6.53
C ALA A 616 -27.27 18.15 -7.20
N PRO A 617 -27.60 19.26 -7.88
CA PRO A 617 -28.86 19.37 -8.60
C PRO A 617 -28.92 18.37 -9.76
N TYR A 618 -30.12 17.83 -9.99
CA TYR A 618 -30.42 16.98 -11.14
C TYR A 618 -30.48 17.83 -12.42
N ILE A 619 -29.83 17.38 -13.48
CA ILE A 619 -29.93 17.99 -14.80
C ILE A 619 -31.03 17.29 -15.61
N PRO A 620 -32.14 17.97 -15.92
CA PRO A 620 -33.20 17.38 -16.73
C PRO A 620 -32.72 17.14 -18.17
N PRO A 621 -33.15 16.03 -18.81
CA PRO A 621 -32.84 15.79 -20.21
C PRO A 621 -33.45 16.89 -21.07
N VAL A 622 -32.66 17.37 -22.03
CA VAL A 622 -33.17 18.33 -23.00
C VAL A 622 -34.04 17.62 -24.03
N LYS A 623 -35.32 18.01 -24.10
CA LYS A 623 -36.19 17.71 -25.24
C LYS A 623 -35.71 18.57 -26.41
N GLN A 624 -35.24 17.91 -27.49
CA GLN A 624 -34.70 18.45 -28.75
C GLN A 624 -34.29 19.95 -28.76
N PRO A 625 -32.98 20.28 -28.88
CA PRO A 625 -32.56 21.68 -29.02
C PRO A 625 -32.96 22.27 -30.38
N ASP A 626 -33.13 23.59 -30.40
CA ASP A 626 -33.73 24.48 -31.41
C ASP A 626 -33.44 24.17 -32.89
N THR A 627 -34.39 24.58 -33.74
CA THR A 627 -34.46 24.38 -35.20
C THR A 627 -33.37 25.10 -36.03
N GLY A 628 -32.36 25.70 -35.39
CA GLY A 628 -31.31 26.49 -36.04
C GLY A 628 -29.88 25.95 -35.95
N LEU A 629 -29.65 24.85 -35.21
CA LEU A 629 -28.31 24.30 -34.94
C LEU A 629 -27.84 23.31 -36.02
N LYS A 630 -26.56 23.38 -36.40
CA LYS A 630 -25.94 22.44 -37.35
C LYS A 630 -25.69 21.07 -36.73
N GLY A 631 -25.54 20.02 -37.53
CA GLY A 631 -25.50 18.63 -37.05
C GLY A 631 -24.47 18.33 -35.95
N VAL A 632 -23.24 18.86 -36.06
CA VAL A 632 -22.17 18.67 -35.06
C VAL A 632 -22.38 19.56 -33.83
N GLU A 633 -22.78 20.82 -34.04
CA GLU A 633 -23.10 21.78 -32.98
C GLU A 633 -24.24 21.23 -32.11
N ARG A 634 -25.29 20.69 -32.77
CA ARG A 634 -26.39 19.95 -32.15
C ARG A 634 -25.91 18.72 -31.38
N ALA A 635 -24.98 17.94 -31.93
CA ALA A 635 -24.44 16.76 -31.24
C ALA A 635 -23.65 17.14 -29.97
N LEU A 636 -22.85 18.21 -30.03
CA LEU A 636 -22.13 18.76 -28.89
C LEU A 636 -23.10 19.34 -27.85
N ALA A 637 -24.12 20.09 -28.26
CA ALA A 637 -25.15 20.64 -27.38
C ALA A 637 -25.96 19.53 -26.70
N ILE A 638 -26.34 18.48 -27.43
CA ILE A 638 -27.02 17.30 -26.86
C ILE A 638 -26.11 16.59 -25.86
N ARG A 639 -24.82 16.43 -26.14
CA ARG A 639 -23.87 15.85 -25.18
C ARG A 639 -23.72 16.75 -23.95
N ALA A 640 -23.45 18.04 -24.12
CA ALA A 640 -23.27 18.97 -23.01
C ALA A 640 -24.50 19.04 -22.09
N SER A 641 -25.71 19.01 -22.68
CA SER A 641 -26.98 19.07 -21.94
C SER A 641 -27.39 17.78 -21.24
N ASN A 642 -26.87 16.63 -21.66
CA ASN A 642 -27.25 15.33 -21.08
C ASN A 642 -26.13 14.70 -20.21
N VAL A 643 -24.99 15.36 -20.05
CA VAL A 643 -23.82 14.79 -19.36
C VAL A 643 -23.68 15.37 -17.94
N GLY A 644 -23.99 14.51 -16.95
CA GLY A 644 -23.53 14.66 -15.56
C GLY A 644 -22.03 14.37 -15.39
N GLY A 645 -21.57 14.12 -14.18
CA GLY A 645 -20.17 13.79 -13.88
C GLY A 645 -19.43 14.88 -13.10
N LEU A 646 -18.12 14.71 -12.98
CA LEU A 646 -17.22 15.66 -12.30
C LEU A 646 -17.09 16.98 -13.08
N GLY A 647 -16.99 18.09 -12.34
CA GLY A 647 -16.78 19.45 -12.85
C GLY A 647 -18.01 20.35 -12.75
N CYS A 648 -17.84 21.52 -12.11
CA CYS A 648 -18.93 22.45 -11.75
C CYS A 648 -18.96 23.75 -12.58
N SER A 649 -18.39 23.78 -13.78
CA SER A 649 -18.42 24.98 -14.63
C SER A 649 -19.81 25.21 -15.26
N PRO A 650 -20.22 26.47 -15.51
CA PRO A 650 -21.37 26.76 -16.36
C PRO A 650 -21.23 26.11 -17.73
N VAL A 651 -22.31 25.47 -18.19
CA VAL A 651 -22.28 24.69 -19.43
C VAL A 651 -22.18 25.59 -20.67
N TYR A 652 -22.98 26.64 -20.68
CA TYR A 652 -23.10 27.57 -21.80
C TYR A 652 -22.75 29.00 -21.37
N ILE A 653 -22.25 29.77 -22.32
CA ILE A 653 -22.17 31.22 -22.26
C ILE A 653 -23.52 31.77 -22.72
N TYR A 654 -24.06 32.74 -21.99
CA TYR A 654 -25.35 33.37 -22.27
C TYR A 654 -25.15 34.80 -22.75
N ALA A 655 -26.02 35.27 -23.65
CA ALA A 655 -26.02 36.67 -24.08
C ALA A 655 -26.55 37.57 -22.95
N GLU A 656 -25.84 38.66 -22.64
CA GLU A 656 -26.21 39.59 -21.56
C GLU A 656 -27.52 40.35 -21.85
N ASP A 657 -27.82 40.62 -23.13
CA ASP A 657 -28.95 41.48 -23.55
C ASP A 657 -30.10 40.76 -24.28
N ALA A 658 -30.00 39.44 -24.50
CA ALA A 658 -31.00 38.69 -25.27
C ALA A 658 -31.79 37.73 -24.37
N VAL A 659 -32.88 38.25 -23.82
CA VAL A 659 -33.94 37.44 -23.19
C VAL A 659 -34.87 36.96 -24.31
N ASP A 660 -34.98 35.65 -24.47
CA ASP A 660 -35.87 35.05 -25.48
C ASP A 660 -37.34 35.33 -25.14
N GLN A 661 -38.28 35.10 -26.08
CA GLN A 661 -39.71 35.42 -25.93
C GLN A 661 -40.41 34.80 -24.70
N LYS A 662 -39.75 33.85 -24.02
CA LYS A 662 -40.20 33.19 -22.79
C LYS A 662 -39.55 33.69 -21.49
N GLY A 663 -38.70 34.71 -21.53
CA GLY A 663 -38.01 35.21 -20.34
C GLY A 663 -36.70 34.49 -20.00
N GLU A 664 -36.23 33.57 -20.84
CA GLU A 664 -34.99 32.81 -20.63
C GLU A 664 -33.79 33.46 -21.34
N ARG A 665 -32.59 33.40 -20.73
CA ARG A 665 -31.36 33.93 -21.35
C ARG A 665 -30.96 33.06 -22.55
N THR A 666 -30.63 33.70 -23.67
CA THR A 666 -30.25 33.00 -24.90
C THR A 666 -28.86 32.37 -24.78
N LYS A 667 -28.74 31.07 -25.09
CA LYS A 667 -27.46 30.33 -25.13
C LYS A 667 -26.67 30.72 -26.39
N VAL A 668 -25.40 31.06 -26.22
CA VAL A 668 -24.55 31.58 -27.32
C VAL A 668 -23.48 30.60 -27.75
N ALA A 669 -22.78 30.00 -26.79
CA ALA A 669 -21.68 29.06 -27.06
C ALA A 669 -21.51 28.07 -25.92
N LEU A 670 -20.98 26.88 -26.22
CA LEU A 670 -20.42 25.98 -25.23
C LEU A 670 -19.18 26.62 -24.63
N ASN A 671 -19.09 26.57 -23.31
CA ASN A 671 -17.92 27.06 -22.60
C ASN A 671 -16.67 26.22 -22.90
N SER A 672 -15.51 26.87 -23.00
CA SER A 672 -14.17 26.27 -23.13
C SER A 672 -13.88 25.14 -22.12
N TYR A 673 -14.31 25.27 -20.86
CA TYR A 673 -14.16 24.19 -19.86
C TYR A 673 -14.95 22.94 -20.25
N GLU A 674 -16.21 23.11 -20.65
CA GLU A 674 -17.05 21.97 -21.04
C GLU A 674 -16.57 21.32 -22.33
N LEU A 675 -16.01 22.10 -23.26
CA LEU A 675 -15.39 21.57 -24.47
C LEU A 675 -14.27 20.57 -24.12
N VAL A 676 -13.36 20.99 -23.24
CA VAL A 676 -12.26 20.16 -22.72
C VAL A 676 -12.81 18.95 -21.96
N ARG A 677 -13.80 19.15 -21.10
CA ARG A 677 -14.44 18.08 -20.32
C ARG A 677 -15.10 17.01 -21.20
N LEU A 678 -15.69 17.41 -22.33
CA LEU A 678 -16.26 16.50 -23.33
C LEU A 678 -15.20 15.75 -24.14
N GLY A 679 -13.92 16.06 -23.93
CA GLY A 679 -12.79 15.38 -24.54
C GLY A 679 -12.28 16.06 -25.81
N TYR A 680 -12.52 17.35 -26.01
CA TYR A 680 -12.13 18.09 -27.22
C TYR A 680 -11.18 19.26 -26.93
N VAL A 681 -10.31 19.56 -27.88
CA VAL A 681 -9.39 20.70 -27.86
C VAL A 681 -9.33 21.37 -29.24
N VAL A 682 -9.01 22.67 -29.26
CA VAL A 682 -8.76 23.40 -30.49
C VAL A 682 -7.27 23.32 -30.83
N PHE A 683 -6.96 22.81 -32.01
CA PHE A 683 -5.62 22.63 -32.56
C PHE A 683 -5.32 23.68 -33.61
N GLY A 684 -4.23 24.43 -33.43
CA GLY A 684 -3.78 25.49 -34.34
C GLY A 684 -4.74 26.68 -34.48
N GLY A 685 -5.76 26.78 -33.62
CA GLY A 685 -6.88 27.71 -33.79
C GLY A 685 -7.81 27.38 -34.98
N GLN A 686 -7.56 26.30 -35.72
CA GLN A 686 -8.20 25.99 -36.99
C GLN A 686 -9.08 24.74 -36.95
N PHE A 687 -8.75 23.79 -36.08
CA PHE A 687 -9.42 22.50 -36.02
C PHE A 687 -9.88 22.18 -34.61
N LEU A 688 -11.08 21.62 -34.48
CA LEU A 688 -11.54 20.95 -33.27
C LEU A 688 -11.31 19.45 -33.43
N LEU A 689 -10.65 18.84 -32.45
CA LEU A 689 -10.35 17.41 -32.45
C LEU A 689 -10.43 16.83 -31.03
N THR A 690 -10.49 15.52 -30.92
CA THR A 690 -10.54 14.84 -29.61
C THR A 690 -9.14 14.74 -28.99
N PHE A 691 -9.04 14.64 -27.67
CA PHE A 691 -7.76 14.35 -27.00
C PHE A 691 -7.11 13.07 -27.54
N ASP A 692 -7.90 12.02 -27.83
CA ASP A 692 -7.36 10.79 -28.42
C ASP A 692 -6.69 11.04 -29.78
N ALA A 693 -7.26 11.91 -30.62
CA ALA A 693 -6.66 12.26 -31.91
C ALA A 693 -5.41 13.13 -31.73
N TRP A 694 -5.43 14.04 -30.77
CA TRP A 694 -4.28 14.88 -30.43
C TRP A 694 -3.10 14.05 -29.90
N ASP A 695 -3.36 13.10 -28.99
CA ASP A 695 -2.35 12.21 -28.42
C ASP A 695 -1.59 11.48 -29.53
N VAL A 696 -2.30 10.99 -30.56
CA VAL A 696 -1.67 10.33 -31.70
C VAL A 696 -0.82 11.32 -32.51
N ILE A 697 -1.32 12.53 -32.80
CA ILE A 697 -0.56 13.55 -33.52
C ILE A 697 0.71 13.93 -32.76
N MET A 698 0.62 14.12 -31.44
CA MET A 698 1.74 14.52 -30.58
C MET A 698 2.80 13.41 -30.48
N ASN A 699 2.40 12.17 -30.22
CA ASN A 699 3.33 11.05 -30.10
C ASN A 699 4.03 10.70 -31.43
N THR A 700 3.39 11.01 -32.55
CA THR A 700 3.95 10.76 -33.90
C THR A 700 4.66 11.98 -34.49
N ALA A 701 4.59 13.14 -33.84
CA ALA A 701 5.20 14.38 -34.32
C ALA A 701 6.71 14.26 -34.62
N PRO A 702 7.54 13.56 -33.81
CA PRO A 702 8.97 13.38 -34.11
C PRO A 702 9.22 12.57 -35.38
N LEU A 703 8.30 11.65 -35.70
CA LEU A 703 8.38 10.73 -36.84
C LEU A 703 7.62 11.23 -38.07
N ARG A 704 6.95 12.39 -37.97
CA ARG A 704 6.06 12.93 -39.00
C ARG A 704 6.76 13.25 -40.32
N ARG A 705 8.08 13.46 -40.29
CA ARG A 705 8.94 13.69 -41.48
C ARG A 705 9.54 12.41 -42.07
N VAL A 706 9.39 11.27 -41.39
CA VAL A 706 9.85 9.96 -41.87
C VAL A 706 8.66 9.30 -42.58
N HIS A 707 8.67 9.36 -43.91
CA HIS A 707 7.54 9.12 -44.81
C HIS A 707 6.69 7.83 -44.57
N HIS A 708 5.38 7.99 -44.79
CA HIS A 708 4.35 7.00 -45.22
C HIS A 708 4.04 5.76 -44.37
N LEU A 709 4.76 5.45 -43.29
CA LEU A 709 4.56 4.19 -42.56
C LEU A 709 3.24 4.11 -41.77
N TRP A 710 2.54 5.23 -41.55
CA TRP A 710 1.40 5.30 -40.63
C TRP A 710 0.13 5.71 -41.40
N ASN A 711 -0.63 4.73 -41.88
CA ASN A 711 -1.98 4.92 -42.44
C ASN A 711 -3.04 5.35 -41.40
N TYR A 712 -2.59 5.83 -40.23
CA TYR A 712 -3.48 6.30 -39.18
C TYR A 712 -4.15 7.60 -39.61
N ARG A 713 -5.47 7.66 -39.41
CA ARG A 713 -6.30 8.79 -39.82
C ARG A 713 -6.96 9.40 -38.60
N VAL A 714 -6.92 10.72 -38.53
CA VAL A 714 -7.55 11.52 -37.47
C VAL A 714 -8.71 12.31 -38.05
N VAL A 715 -9.78 12.40 -37.26
CA VAL A 715 -10.97 13.18 -37.62
C VAL A 715 -10.82 14.58 -37.06
N LEU A 716 -10.89 15.58 -37.92
CA LEU A 716 -10.83 16.99 -37.58
C LEU A 716 -12.14 17.66 -37.95
N PHE A 717 -12.57 18.63 -37.16
CA PHE A 717 -13.68 19.51 -37.51
C PHE A 717 -13.13 20.90 -37.78
N PRO A 718 -13.23 21.43 -39.01
CA PRO A 718 -12.74 22.76 -39.32
C PRO A 718 -13.55 23.82 -38.56
N LEU A 719 -12.86 24.78 -37.97
CA LEU A 719 -13.46 25.89 -37.23
C LEU A 719 -13.68 27.08 -38.16
N ARG A 720 -14.82 27.77 -38.00
CA ARG A 720 -15.16 28.97 -38.77
C ARG A 720 -15.67 30.05 -37.84
N GLU A 721 -15.28 31.30 -38.07
CA GLU A 721 -15.81 32.42 -37.30
C GLU A 721 -17.22 32.78 -37.79
N LYS A 722 -18.17 32.88 -36.84
CA LYS A 722 -19.56 33.26 -37.11
C LYS A 722 -20.12 34.02 -35.91
N ASP A 723 -20.63 35.22 -36.15
CA ASP A 723 -21.25 36.09 -35.13
C ASP A 723 -20.32 36.41 -33.95
N GLY A 724 -19.01 36.56 -34.21
CA GLY A 724 -17.99 36.87 -33.20
C GLY A 724 -17.56 35.68 -32.32
N TYR A 725 -18.10 34.49 -32.56
CA TYR A 725 -17.73 33.23 -31.91
C TYR A 725 -17.23 32.21 -32.94
N VAL A 726 -16.51 31.20 -32.46
CA VAL A 726 -16.02 30.11 -33.31
C VAL A 726 -17.08 29.01 -33.43
N SER A 727 -17.50 28.70 -34.65
CA SER A 727 -18.49 27.69 -35.01
C SER A 727 -17.82 26.44 -35.61
N VAL A 728 -18.44 25.27 -35.41
CA VAL A 728 -17.91 24.00 -35.93
C VAL A 728 -18.43 23.75 -37.34
N GLY A 729 -17.53 23.41 -38.27
CA GLY A 729 -17.90 23.07 -39.64
C GLY A 729 -18.77 21.81 -39.73
N ASP A 730 -19.69 21.81 -40.70
CA ASP A 730 -20.69 20.73 -40.89
C ASP A 730 -20.10 19.39 -41.30
N LYS A 731 -18.96 19.40 -42.00
CA LYS A 731 -18.32 18.21 -42.54
C LYS A 731 -16.99 17.95 -41.83
N PRO A 732 -16.83 16.84 -41.09
CA PRO A 732 -15.54 16.44 -40.59
C PRO A 732 -14.59 16.16 -41.75
N THR A 733 -13.34 16.53 -41.59
CA THR A 733 -12.25 16.17 -42.50
C THR A 733 -11.42 15.06 -41.87
N VAL A 734 -11.27 13.96 -42.60
CA VAL A 734 -10.38 12.86 -42.20
C VAL A 734 -9.01 13.12 -42.81
N CYS A 735 -8.01 13.33 -41.97
CA CYS A 735 -6.64 13.63 -42.37
C CYS A 735 -5.72 12.48 -41.99
N ARG A 736 -4.74 12.18 -42.84
CA ARG A 736 -3.60 11.33 -42.44
C ARG A 736 -2.66 12.15 -41.56
N LEU A 737 -1.79 11.50 -40.79
CA LEU A 737 -0.81 12.20 -39.94
C LEU A 737 0.22 13.00 -40.75
N ASP A 738 0.48 12.59 -41.99
CA ASP A 738 1.35 13.27 -42.98
C ASP A 738 0.61 14.30 -43.86
N ASP A 739 -0.64 14.64 -43.53
CA ASP A 739 -1.41 15.63 -44.30
C ASP A 739 -0.77 17.03 -44.20
N ALA A 740 -0.59 17.70 -45.34
CA ALA A 740 0.06 19.02 -45.44
C ALA A 740 -0.64 20.10 -44.60
N ARG A 741 -1.93 19.93 -44.29
CA ARG A 741 -2.69 20.85 -43.42
C ARG A 741 -2.14 20.94 -41.99
N PHE A 742 -1.37 19.94 -41.56
CA PHE A 742 -0.74 19.94 -40.24
C PHE A 742 0.67 20.57 -40.25
N ASP A 743 1.30 20.80 -41.41
CA ASP A 743 2.65 21.39 -41.50
C ASP A 743 2.78 22.79 -40.89
N PRO A 744 1.80 23.71 -41.04
CA PRO A 744 1.91 25.04 -40.46
C PRO A 744 1.57 25.08 -38.97
N ILE A 745 1.09 23.99 -38.37
CA ILE A 745 0.62 23.95 -36.98
C ILE A 745 1.65 23.20 -36.13
N ALA A 746 2.22 23.87 -35.13
CA ALA A 746 3.06 23.20 -34.15
C ALA A 746 2.25 22.14 -33.37
N PHE A 747 2.80 20.95 -33.15
CA PHE A 747 2.06 19.85 -32.49
C PHE A 747 1.57 20.19 -31.07
N TRP A 748 2.23 21.16 -30.41
CA TRP A 748 1.86 21.68 -29.09
C TRP A 748 0.93 22.90 -29.14
N ASP A 749 0.48 23.35 -30.32
CA ASP A 749 -0.44 24.48 -30.46
C ASP A 749 -1.90 24.07 -30.18
N ILE A 750 -2.21 23.91 -28.91
CA ILE A 750 -3.54 23.61 -28.40
C ILE A 750 -4.10 24.74 -27.54
N ALA A 751 -5.39 24.99 -27.64
CA ALA A 751 -6.11 25.93 -26.78
C ALA A 751 -7.53 25.42 -26.52
N ALA A 752 -8.13 25.88 -25.43
CA ALA A 752 -9.56 25.77 -25.19
C ALA A 752 -10.21 27.12 -25.48
N GLN A 753 -11.30 27.14 -26.24
CA GLN A 753 -12.06 28.37 -26.50
C GLN A 753 -13.55 28.04 -26.59
N PRO A 754 -14.44 29.01 -26.37
CA PRO A 754 -15.87 28.81 -26.53
C PRO A 754 -16.22 28.46 -27.97
N VAL A 755 -17.14 27.52 -28.15
CA VAL A 755 -17.57 27.04 -29.46
C VAL A 755 -19.08 27.17 -29.58
N LYS A 756 -19.57 27.78 -30.66
CA LYS A 756 -21.01 27.94 -30.92
C LYS A 756 -21.67 26.55 -31.02
N CYS A 757 -22.76 26.40 -30.28
CA CYS A 757 -23.56 25.17 -30.19
C CYS A 757 -24.86 25.33 -30.96
#